data_AF-A0A8J7BSM0-F1
#
_entry.id   AF-A0A8J7BSM0-F1
#
_cell.length_a   1.000
_cell.length_b   1.000
_cell.length_c   1.000
_cell.angle_alpha   90.00
_cell.angle_beta   90.00
_cell.angle_gamma   90.00
#
_symmetry.space_group_name_H-M   'P 1'
#
loop_
_entity.id
_entity.type
_entity.pdbx_description
1 polymer ?
#
loop_
_entity_poly.entity_id
_entity_poly.type
_entity_poly.pdbx_seq_one_letter_code
_entity_poly.pdbx_strand_id
1 'polypeptide(L)'
;MNTQVLLRTHPGEEPQDAPSAHIQSPHWQEWLKSGVDPALIAKSLKSLNGETPYDYLCYSAQLERTNAGRLVTRLIRQYAHVEFGGWWCNGLDPLDDWQPMLWGCFKPNRPRIDLEKSKVIKYEHPPKLPTRAFFLNLPPRLWLEVATRYGVTSTEVESQKETQAVASETASRFWQWVLKHPAIPIILVEGAKKAACLLSNGYVAIALPGIFNGRRVLRDEAGKIWAESLIPELALFAVPSRRFYFCFDHDRKPQTIKNVNLAILKTGKLLEQQGCEVQVICLPGPEKGVDDFVVSQGAEAFQTLYSQAAALSHWQWVQQQRQQLTYSPSLVLNAPDLSQLQFPALTPSDASPAHQLNAGILAICSSKGTGKTKLMAQLVADSRKVLLLTHRRCLGRSLAERMGLTWKSDADKANGQWIDAQGKGTTQRLGLCVDSLLSIDPNQFVGCDLVIDEVCQVLTHLLTSNTCRKDGKRPALLARLHWLMRVAHRVVVADADLNDSTLKYLQQLRGEADGVNLIYNHYQPQGYPVQFLHCPNDSAITAQLLEDIQAGKTVLLQTDSKDYADAIAAMLPPEKRRIKITSDTSGNEEAVEFVRHINEQAPHYDVVIATPSMATGVSIEVDHFAVVYGVFFGTIPDADAAQALSRVRAPIPRVVWCAAQGKNFSEVDRSEYPWQIKRSLKTKFDQEAALIRSSLHPDLIPVLDAEVDWEQNPHLNLWADITANLNRAMWRLRDQLQARLLYEGN
;
A
#
# COMPACT_ATOMS: atom_id res chain seq x y z
N MET A 1 -23.93 -24.68 -11.54
CA MET A 1 -24.31 -26.11 -11.66
C MET A 1 -23.58 -26.84 -10.54
N ASN A 2 -24.35 -27.50 -9.67
CA ASN A 2 -23.86 -28.19 -8.47
C ASN A 2 -22.94 -29.35 -8.85
N THR A 3 -21.65 -29.26 -8.49
CA THR A 3 -20.76 -30.42 -8.49
C THR A 3 -20.66 -30.90 -7.05
N GLN A 4 -21.39 -31.98 -6.74
CA GLN A 4 -21.25 -32.70 -5.49
C GLN A 4 -19.81 -33.18 -5.34
N VAL A 5 -19.17 -32.78 -4.24
CA VAL A 5 -17.90 -33.36 -3.78
C VAL A 5 -18.19 -34.81 -3.39
N LEU A 6 -17.82 -35.74 -4.28
CA LEU A 6 -17.80 -37.17 -3.98
C LEU A 6 -16.81 -37.40 -2.84
N LEU A 7 -17.34 -37.95 -1.74
CA LEU A 7 -16.58 -38.54 -0.65
C LEU A 7 -15.52 -39.49 -1.23
N ARG A 8 -14.28 -39.24 -0.84
CA ARG A 8 -13.08 -40.02 -1.19
C ARG A 8 -13.29 -41.49 -0.83
N THR A 9 -13.37 -42.37 -1.83
CA THR A 9 -12.81 -43.74 -1.85
C THR A 9 -12.96 -44.30 -3.27
N HIS A 10 -11.86 -44.37 -4.02
CA HIS A 10 -11.76 -45.30 -5.15
C HIS A 10 -11.21 -46.63 -4.62
N PRO A 11 -11.79 -47.79 -5.00
CA PRO A 11 -11.30 -49.08 -4.54
C PRO A 11 -10.08 -49.48 -5.36
N GLY A 12 -8.90 -49.53 -4.75
CA GLY A 12 -7.69 -50.04 -5.42
C GLY A 12 -6.36 -49.78 -4.72
N GLU A 13 -6.23 -48.74 -3.89
CA GLU A 13 -5.04 -48.50 -3.06
C GLU A 13 -5.51 -48.05 -1.67
N GLU A 14 -5.35 -48.90 -0.66
CA GLU A 14 -5.53 -48.50 0.73
C GLU A 14 -4.56 -47.34 1.05
N PRO A 15 -5.00 -46.27 1.75
CA PRO A 15 -4.08 -45.29 2.27
C PRO A 15 -3.10 -46.02 3.20
N GLN A 16 -1.81 -45.99 2.87
CA GLN A 16 -0.76 -46.44 3.78
C GLN A 16 -0.70 -45.43 4.94
N ASP A 17 -1.56 -45.63 5.94
CA ASP A 17 -1.58 -44.83 7.19
C ASP A 17 -0.39 -45.17 8.10
N ALA A 18 0.39 -46.20 7.76
CA ALA A 18 1.58 -46.62 8.49
C ALA A 18 2.84 -45.90 8.00
N PRO A 19 3.74 -45.47 8.91
CA PRO A 19 5.00 -44.83 8.53
C PRO A 19 5.88 -45.79 7.72
N SER A 20 6.49 -45.30 6.64
CA SER A 20 7.48 -46.06 5.88
C SER A 20 8.68 -46.45 6.77
N ALA A 21 9.33 -47.57 6.47
CA ALA A 21 10.40 -48.14 7.31
C ALA A 21 11.58 -47.17 7.61
N HIS A 22 11.79 -46.15 6.76
CA HIS A 22 12.84 -45.12 6.91
C HIS A 22 12.40 -43.85 7.65
N ILE A 23 11.17 -43.79 8.17
CA ILE A 23 10.61 -42.62 8.86
C ILE A 23 10.12 -43.01 10.24
N GLN A 24 10.65 -42.36 11.27
CA GLN A 24 10.19 -42.53 12.65
C GLN A 24 8.78 -41.94 12.82
N SER A 25 7.92 -42.65 13.56
CA SER A 25 6.51 -42.28 13.78
C SER A 25 6.30 -40.82 14.21
N PRO A 26 7.08 -40.22 15.14
CA PRO A 26 6.91 -38.81 15.50
C PRO A 26 7.10 -37.84 14.32
N HIS A 27 8.02 -38.12 13.41
CA HIS A 27 8.30 -37.27 12.25
C HIS A 27 7.20 -37.38 11.20
N TRP A 28 6.70 -38.59 10.97
CA TRP A 28 5.55 -38.86 10.10
C TRP A 28 4.29 -38.13 10.58
N GLN A 29 3.97 -38.28 11.86
CA GLN A 29 2.82 -37.63 12.49
C GLN A 29 2.92 -36.10 12.47
N GLU A 30 4.14 -35.53 12.54
CA GLU A 30 4.32 -34.08 12.42
C GLU A 30 3.85 -33.55 11.06
N TRP A 31 4.19 -34.26 9.97
CA TRP A 31 3.81 -33.87 8.62
C TRP A 31 2.33 -34.15 8.33
N LEU A 32 1.79 -35.28 8.80
CA LEU A 32 0.35 -35.56 8.71
C LEU A 32 -0.48 -34.47 9.40
N LYS A 33 -0.07 -34.02 10.59
CA LYS A 33 -0.72 -32.90 11.31
C LYS A 33 -0.64 -31.56 10.57
N SER A 34 0.26 -31.44 9.59
CA SER A 34 0.38 -30.27 8.72
C SER A 34 -0.45 -30.43 7.44
N GLY A 35 -1.36 -31.43 7.38
CA GLY A 35 -2.25 -31.67 6.25
C GLY A 35 -1.57 -32.23 5.01
N VAL A 36 -0.43 -32.92 5.16
CA VAL A 36 0.32 -33.48 4.04
C VAL A 36 -0.13 -34.90 3.72
N ASP A 37 -0.27 -35.21 2.43
CA ASP A 37 -0.59 -36.54 1.93
C ASP A 37 0.47 -37.59 2.31
N PRO A 38 0.07 -38.76 2.84
CA PRO A 38 0.98 -39.85 3.21
C PRO A 38 2.03 -40.22 2.16
N ALA A 39 1.64 -40.33 0.89
CA ALA A 39 2.56 -40.74 -0.18
C ALA A 39 3.62 -39.66 -0.48
N LEU A 40 3.26 -38.38 -0.31
CA LEU A 40 4.20 -37.28 -0.43
C LEU A 40 5.19 -37.24 0.76
N ILE A 41 4.73 -37.56 1.97
CA ILE A 41 5.60 -37.70 3.16
C ILE A 41 6.64 -38.81 2.93
N ALA A 42 6.18 -39.98 2.50
CA ALA A 42 7.04 -41.15 2.26
C ALA A 42 8.19 -40.85 1.26
N LYS A 43 7.91 -40.04 0.25
CA LYS A 43 8.89 -39.64 -0.78
C LYS A 43 9.80 -38.47 -0.38
N SER A 44 9.34 -37.58 0.49
CA SER A 44 10.03 -36.31 0.78
C SER A 44 10.85 -36.33 2.08
N LEU A 45 10.61 -37.29 2.97
CA LEU A 45 11.16 -37.31 4.32
C LEU A 45 12.04 -38.54 4.59
N LYS A 46 13.11 -38.34 5.35
CA LYS A 46 13.95 -39.41 5.93
C LYS A 46 14.27 -39.11 7.39
N SER A 47 14.19 -40.11 8.27
CA SER A 47 14.71 -39.97 9.63
C SER A 47 16.21 -40.23 9.65
N LEU A 48 16.99 -39.30 10.21
CA LEU A 48 18.42 -39.47 10.42
C LEU A 48 18.73 -39.46 11.92
N ASN A 49 19.77 -40.16 12.34
CA ASN A 49 20.25 -40.24 13.73
C ASN A 49 21.74 -40.61 13.80
N GLY A 50 22.33 -40.50 14.98
CA GLY A 50 23.76 -40.78 15.16
C GLY A 50 24.61 -39.87 14.28
N GLU A 51 25.63 -40.42 13.61
CA GLU A 51 26.55 -39.63 12.78
C GLU A 51 26.01 -39.33 11.37
N THR A 52 24.94 -39.99 10.94
CA THR A 52 24.40 -39.84 9.57
C THR A 52 24.02 -38.40 9.19
N PRO A 53 23.50 -37.52 10.07
CA PRO A 53 23.18 -36.14 9.67
C PRO A 53 24.41 -35.32 9.24
N TYR A 54 25.63 -35.69 9.66
CA TYR A 54 26.85 -34.99 9.23
C TYR A 54 27.12 -35.17 7.72
N ASP A 55 26.76 -36.32 7.15
CA ASP A 55 26.93 -36.58 5.71
C ASP A 55 26.00 -35.69 4.87
N TYR A 56 24.84 -35.35 5.42
CA TYR A 56 23.83 -34.50 4.77
C TYR A 56 24.05 -33.02 5.01
N LEU A 57 24.52 -32.62 6.20
CA LEU A 57 24.75 -31.23 6.53
C LEU A 57 26.16 -30.78 6.14
N CYS A 58 27.20 -31.52 6.51
CA CYS A 58 28.57 -31.01 6.55
C CYS A 58 29.43 -31.41 5.35
N TYR A 59 28.86 -31.48 4.14
CA TYR A 59 29.58 -31.88 2.93
C TYR A 59 30.27 -30.74 2.17
N SER A 60 30.05 -29.47 2.54
CA SER A 60 30.69 -28.34 1.87
C SER A 60 32.22 -28.40 1.97
N ALA A 61 32.90 -28.27 0.84
CA ALA A 61 34.37 -28.21 0.76
C ALA A 61 34.96 -26.98 1.47
N GLN A 62 34.15 -25.95 1.72
CA GLN A 62 34.57 -24.74 2.44
C GLN A 62 34.61 -24.95 3.96
N LEU A 63 34.12 -26.08 4.48
CA LEU A 63 34.15 -26.36 5.92
C LEU A 63 35.56 -26.71 6.38
N GLU A 64 35.91 -26.21 7.55
CA GLU A 64 37.23 -26.40 8.14
C GLU A 64 37.38 -27.87 8.58
N ARG A 65 38.43 -28.52 8.06
CA ARG A 65 38.76 -29.92 8.33
C ARG A 65 40.21 -30.05 8.77
N THR A 66 40.49 -31.05 9.59
CA THR A 66 41.86 -31.41 9.99
C THR A 66 42.61 -32.05 8.81
N ASN A 67 43.93 -32.21 8.93
CA ASN A 67 44.75 -32.90 7.91
C ASN A 67 44.27 -34.34 7.62
N ALA A 68 43.54 -34.96 8.54
CA ALA A 68 42.92 -36.28 8.38
C ALA A 68 41.52 -36.23 7.73
N GLY A 69 41.07 -35.08 7.23
CA GLY A 69 39.79 -34.89 6.56
C GLY A 69 38.56 -34.77 7.48
N ARG A 70 38.73 -34.89 8.80
CA ARG A 70 37.64 -34.78 9.79
C ARG A 70 37.26 -33.31 10.02
N LEU A 71 35.98 -33.01 10.25
CA LEU A 71 35.56 -31.68 10.70
C LEU A 71 36.31 -31.27 11.98
N VAL A 72 36.68 -29.99 12.09
CA VAL A 72 37.32 -29.49 13.31
C VAL A 72 36.42 -29.61 14.54
N THR A 73 37.02 -29.80 15.71
CA THR A 73 36.33 -30.05 16.99
C THR A 73 35.26 -29.00 17.31
N ARG A 74 35.49 -27.73 16.94
CA ARG A 74 34.51 -26.65 17.13
C ARG A 74 33.21 -26.89 16.36
N LEU A 75 33.30 -27.32 15.09
CA LEU A 75 32.13 -27.62 14.26
C LEU A 75 31.40 -28.87 14.74
N ILE A 76 32.14 -29.91 15.15
CA ILE A 76 31.55 -31.12 15.75
C ILE A 76 30.75 -30.73 17.00
N ARG A 77 31.32 -29.94 17.92
CA ARG A 77 30.61 -29.47 19.12
C ARG A 77 29.36 -28.65 18.78
N GLN A 78 29.44 -27.79 17.76
CA GLN A 78 28.31 -26.99 17.30
C GLN A 78 27.15 -27.85 16.79
N TYR A 79 27.46 -28.90 16.02
CA TYR A 79 26.46 -29.77 15.40
C TYR A 79 26.12 -31.03 16.20
N ALA A 80 26.79 -31.33 17.33
CA ALA A 80 26.52 -32.53 18.15
C ALA A 80 25.03 -32.77 18.49
N HIS A 81 24.23 -31.71 18.57
CA HIS A 81 22.79 -31.79 18.80
C HIS A 81 22.02 -32.57 17.71
N VAL A 82 22.54 -32.67 16.48
CA VAL A 82 21.90 -33.40 15.37
C VAL A 82 21.94 -34.92 15.56
N GLU A 83 22.88 -35.43 16.37
CA GLU A 83 23.06 -36.86 16.63
C GLU A 83 21.87 -37.47 17.39
N PHE A 84 21.13 -36.64 18.15
CA PHE A 84 19.90 -37.03 18.86
C PHE A 84 18.70 -37.24 17.93
N GLY A 85 18.95 -37.29 16.63
CA GLY A 85 17.98 -37.60 15.60
C GLY A 85 17.15 -36.40 15.17
N GLY A 86 16.45 -36.60 14.07
CA GLY A 86 15.56 -35.62 13.45
C GLY A 86 15.13 -36.10 12.07
N TRP A 87 14.46 -35.23 11.34
CA TRP A 87 14.08 -35.54 9.96
C TRP A 87 14.82 -34.67 8.95
N TRP A 88 15.15 -35.26 7.81
CA TRP A 88 15.71 -34.64 6.63
C TRP A 88 14.66 -34.54 5.54
N CYS A 89 14.54 -33.37 4.93
CA CYS A 89 13.73 -33.13 3.75
C CYS A 89 14.61 -32.53 2.66
N ASN A 90 14.55 -33.11 1.46
CA ASN A 90 15.16 -32.57 0.25
C ASN A 90 14.20 -32.67 -0.93
N GLY A 91 14.42 -31.82 -1.94
CA GLY A 91 13.67 -31.85 -3.18
C GLY A 91 14.46 -32.49 -4.32
N LEU A 92 13.97 -32.29 -5.53
CA LEU A 92 14.67 -32.58 -6.79
C LEU A 92 15.45 -31.35 -7.25
N ASP A 93 16.56 -31.53 -7.96
CA ASP A 93 17.38 -30.44 -8.47
C ASP A 93 17.01 -30.06 -9.90
N PRO A 94 16.37 -28.91 -10.14
CA PRO A 94 16.03 -28.47 -11.50
C PRO A 94 17.25 -28.14 -12.36
N LEU A 95 18.45 -28.01 -11.75
CA LEU A 95 19.71 -27.71 -12.43
C LEU A 95 20.56 -28.96 -12.69
N ASP A 96 20.12 -30.12 -12.21
CA ASP A 96 20.83 -31.40 -12.33
C ASP A 96 19.84 -32.51 -12.71
N ASP A 97 19.17 -32.31 -13.86
CA ASP A 97 18.20 -33.23 -14.47
C ASP A 97 17.20 -33.86 -13.48
N TRP A 98 16.73 -33.05 -12.52
CA TRP A 98 15.75 -33.43 -11.50
C TRP A 98 16.18 -34.63 -10.64
N GLN A 99 17.49 -34.89 -10.52
CA GLN A 99 18.03 -35.85 -9.57
C GLN A 99 17.71 -35.41 -8.13
N PRO A 100 17.66 -36.33 -7.15
CA PRO A 100 17.50 -35.96 -5.75
C PRO A 100 18.56 -34.94 -5.33
N MET A 101 18.12 -33.76 -4.92
CA MET A 101 19.02 -32.68 -4.56
C MET A 101 19.74 -33.05 -3.26
N LEU A 102 21.08 -32.96 -3.25
CA LEU A 102 21.86 -33.20 -2.03
C LEU A 102 21.57 -32.14 -0.96
N TRP A 103 21.31 -30.89 -1.39
CA TRP A 103 20.93 -29.81 -0.50
C TRP A 103 19.51 -30.02 0.06
N GLY A 104 19.30 -29.72 1.34
CA GLY A 104 18.01 -29.88 1.99
C GLY A 104 17.92 -29.19 3.36
N CYS A 105 17.01 -29.68 4.19
CA CYS A 105 16.76 -29.18 5.54
C CYS A 105 16.71 -30.33 6.53
N PHE A 106 17.45 -30.18 7.62
CA PHE A 106 17.36 -31.04 8.79
C PHE A 106 16.59 -30.33 9.90
N LYS A 107 15.55 -30.98 10.44
CA LYS A 107 14.90 -30.54 11.67
C LYS A 107 15.31 -31.49 12.81
N PRO A 108 16.23 -31.08 13.71
CA PRO A 108 16.64 -31.90 14.83
C PRO A 108 15.49 -32.07 15.85
N ASN A 109 15.43 -33.23 16.48
CA ASN A 109 14.56 -33.50 17.63
C ASN A 109 14.92 -32.63 18.84
N ARG A 110 16.20 -32.24 18.93
CA ARG A 110 16.73 -31.33 19.95
C ARG A 110 17.39 -30.12 19.30
N PRO A 111 16.61 -29.09 18.92
CA PRO A 111 17.13 -27.84 18.36
C PRO A 111 18.19 -27.19 19.26
N ARG A 112 19.29 -26.70 18.68
CA ARG A 112 20.26 -25.90 19.42
C ARG A 112 19.81 -24.46 19.59
N ILE A 113 20.42 -23.78 20.56
CA ILE A 113 20.27 -22.34 20.78
C ILE A 113 21.47 -21.63 20.18
N ASP A 114 21.22 -20.63 19.33
CA ASP A 114 22.21 -19.63 18.97
C ASP A 114 22.45 -18.73 20.19
N LEU A 115 23.61 -18.89 20.83
CA LEU A 115 23.95 -18.18 22.06
C LEU A 115 24.16 -16.67 21.85
N GLU A 116 24.55 -16.24 20.64
CA GLU A 116 24.72 -14.82 20.32
C GLU A 116 23.35 -14.13 20.16
N LYS A 117 22.40 -14.83 19.55
CA LYS A 117 21.07 -14.29 19.23
C LYS A 117 20.00 -14.67 20.23
N SER A 118 20.32 -15.53 21.20
CA SER A 118 19.38 -16.17 22.13
C SER A 118 18.15 -16.74 21.41
N LYS A 119 18.38 -17.39 20.26
CA LYS A 119 17.32 -17.90 19.38
C LYS A 119 17.46 -19.40 19.16
N VAL A 120 16.35 -20.11 19.25
CA VAL A 120 16.28 -21.54 18.92
C VAL A 120 16.39 -21.71 17.40
N ILE A 121 17.39 -22.47 16.95
CA ILE A 121 17.57 -22.85 15.54
C ILE A 121 16.79 -24.14 15.31
N LYS A 122 15.55 -23.98 14.82
CA LYS A 122 14.64 -25.10 14.57
C LYS A 122 15.04 -25.94 13.35
N TYR A 123 15.74 -25.35 12.39
CA TYR A 123 16.07 -25.96 11.12
C TYR A 123 17.55 -25.69 10.79
N GLU A 124 18.26 -26.73 10.40
CA GLU A 124 19.64 -26.69 9.93
C GLU A 124 19.67 -26.94 8.42
N HIS A 125 20.54 -26.20 7.73
CA HIS A 125 20.82 -26.37 6.31
C HIS A 125 22.33 -26.59 6.14
N PRO A 126 22.77 -27.21 5.03
CA PRO A 126 24.20 -27.38 4.75
C PRO A 126 24.97 -26.04 4.86
N PRO A 127 25.90 -25.89 5.81
CA PRO A 127 26.59 -24.62 6.05
C PRO A 127 27.59 -24.32 4.93
N LYS A 128 27.85 -23.03 4.72
CA LYS A 128 28.73 -22.52 3.65
C LYS A 128 28.33 -22.98 2.24
N LEU A 129 27.03 -23.15 2.03
CA LEU A 129 26.44 -23.36 0.71
C LEU A 129 25.30 -22.37 0.51
N PRO A 130 25.05 -21.92 -0.73
CA PRO A 130 23.88 -21.10 -1.03
C PRO A 130 22.59 -21.84 -0.66
N THR A 131 21.62 -21.11 -0.12
CA THR A 131 20.26 -21.64 0.12
C THR A 131 19.59 -21.97 -1.21
N ARG A 132 19.00 -23.17 -1.34
CA ARG A 132 18.26 -23.61 -2.54
C ARG A 132 16.75 -23.67 -2.25
N ALA A 133 15.93 -23.75 -3.28
CA ALA A 133 14.48 -23.98 -3.14
C ALA A 133 14.13 -25.48 -3.13
N PHE A 134 13.01 -25.85 -2.51
CA PHE A 134 12.52 -27.24 -2.48
C PHE A 134 11.50 -27.49 -3.59
N PHE A 135 11.83 -28.43 -4.47
CA PHE A 135 10.95 -29.00 -5.48
C PHE A 135 10.58 -30.42 -5.05
N LEU A 136 9.46 -30.58 -4.35
CA LEU A 136 9.12 -31.89 -3.75
C LEU A 136 8.76 -32.94 -4.80
N ASN A 137 9.03 -34.20 -4.48
CA ASN A 137 8.75 -35.35 -5.35
C ASN A 137 7.26 -35.72 -5.26
N LEU A 138 6.47 -35.27 -6.24
CA LEU A 138 5.03 -35.44 -6.24
C LEU A 138 4.60 -36.85 -6.69
N PRO A 139 3.77 -37.58 -5.93
CA PRO A 139 3.15 -38.83 -6.36
C PRO A 139 2.24 -38.65 -7.60
N PRO A 140 2.12 -39.66 -8.49
CA PRO A 140 1.29 -39.57 -9.70
C PRO A 140 -0.19 -39.23 -9.42
N ARG A 141 -0.74 -39.74 -8.32
CA ARG A 141 -2.11 -39.44 -7.87
C ARG A 141 -2.33 -37.94 -7.66
N LEU A 142 -1.41 -37.27 -6.96
CA LEU A 142 -1.48 -35.84 -6.72
C LEU A 142 -1.19 -35.03 -7.99
N TRP A 143 -0.34 -35.53 -8.89
CA TRP A 143 -0.17 -34.91 -10.20
C TRP A 143 -1.50 -34.89 -10.99
N LEU A 144 -2.25 -35.98 -11.01
CA LEU A 144 -3.58 -36.01 -11.65
C LEU A 144 -4.54 -34.98 -11.03
N GLU A 145 -4.52 -34.79 -9.70
CA GLU A 145 -5.31 -33.76 -9.02
C GLU A 145 -4.91 -32.34 -9.46
N VAL A 146 -3.60 -32.08 -9.59
CA VAL A 146 -3.08 -30.80 -10.11
C VAL A 146 -3.53 -30.58 -11.56
N ALA A 147 -3.38 -31.59 -12.44
CA ALA A 147 -3.79 -31.50 -13.84
C ALA A 147 -5.29 -31.23 -13.98
N THR A 148 -6.11 -31.92 -13.17
CA THR A 148 -7.56 -31.71 -13.10
C THR A 148 -7.90 -30.29 -12.64
N ARG A 149 -7.23 -29.78 -11.59
CA ARG A 149 -7.46 -28.43 -11.07
C ARG A 149 -7.25 -27.35 -12.12
N TYR A 150 -6.21 -27.49 -12.94
CA TYR A 150 -5.84 -26.49 -13.93
C TYR A 150 -6.36 -26.80 -15.35
N GLY A 151 -7.21 -27.83 -15.50
CA GLY A 151 -7.86 -28.16 -16.78
C GLY A 151 -6.89 -28.58 -17.88
N VAL A 152 -5.72 -29.13 -17.53
CA VAL A 152 -4.74 -29.66 -18.49
C VAL A 152 -5.05 -31.14 -18.71
N THR A 153 -5.40 -31.52 -19.95
CA THR A 153 -5.94 -32.85 -20.30
C THR A 153 -5.04 -34.00 -19.89
N SER A 154 -5.66 -35.08 -19.40
CA SER A 154 -5.04 -36.30 -18.88
C SER A 154 -4.27 -37.13 -19.92
N THR A 155 -4.40 -36.84 -21.21
CA THR A 155 -3.79 -37.65 -22.28
C THR A 155 -2.26 -37.72 -22.20
N GLU A 156 -1.58 -36.69 -21.69
CA GLU A 156 -0.12 -36.73 -21.41
C GLU A 156 0.24 -37.48 -20.12
N VAL A 157 -0.68 -37.56 -19.16
CA VAL A 157 -0.48 -38.24 -17.86
C VAL A 157 -0.83 -39.73 -17.97
N GLU A 158 -1.77 -40.09 -18.85
CA GLU A 158 -2.24 -41.46 -19.09
C GLU A 158 -1.33 -42.26 -20.03
N SER A 159 -0.69 -41.62 -21.02
CA SER A 159 0.32 -42.26 -21.88
C SER A 159 1.59 -42.72 -21.14
N GLN A 160 1.69 -42.44 -19.84
CA GLN A 160 2.81 -42.84 -18.99
C GLN A 160 2.45 -43.94 -17.97
N LYS A 161 1.19 -44.42 -17.95
CA LYS A 161 0.79 -45.58 -17.12
C LYS A 161 1.34 -46.91 -17.63
N GLU A 162 1.81 -46.99 -18.88
CA GLU A 162 2.22 -48.25 -19.52
C GLU A 162 3.70 -48.63 -19.35
N THR A 163 4.53 -47.82 -18.68
CA THR A 163 5.91 -48.19 -18.36
C THR A 163 6.10 -48.24 -16.84
N GLN A 164 6.44 -49.43 -16.32
CA GLN A 164 6.96 -49.61 -14.97
C GLN A 164 8.28 -48.85 -14.83
N ALA A 165 8.21 -47.54 -14.62
CA ALA A 165 9.36 -46.66 -14.43
C ALA A 165 9.62 -46.44 -12.94
N VAL A 166 10.90 -46.33 -12.59
CA VAL A 166 11.42 -46.18 -11.23
C VAL A 166 10.86 -44.89 -10.59
N ALA A 167 10.53 -44.91 -9.30
CA ALA A 167 9.83 -43.83 -8.59
C ALA A 167 10.55 -42.45 -8.57
N SER A 168 11.82 -42.35 -8.98
CA SER A 168 12.51 -41.06 -9.22
C SER A 168 12.21 -40.46 -10.60
N GLU A 169 11.92 -41.31 -11.59
CA GLU A 169 11.68 -40.93 -12.98
C GLU A 169 10.30 -40.30 -13.18
N THR A 170 9.32 -40.61 -12.33
CA THR A 170 7.97 -40.02 -12.40
C THR A 170 7.92 -38.60 -11.81
N ALA A 171 8.84 -38.27 -10.92
CA ALA A 171 8.85 -37.01 -10.17
C ALA A 171 9.57 -35.88 -10.92
N SER A 172 10.64 -36.23 -11.64
CA SER A 172 11.28 -35.35 -12.62
C SER A 172 10.25 -34.91 -13.67
N ARG A 173 9.41 -35.83 -14.11
CA ARG A 173 8.38 -35.58 -15.12
C ARG A 173 7.31 -34.59 -14.67
N PHE A 174 6.92 -34.55 -13.38
CA PHE A 174 5.97 -33.55 -12.89
C PHE A 174 6.49 -32.13 -13.06
N TRP A 175 7.69 -31.81 -12.57
CA TRP A 175 8.21 -30.45 -12.67
C TRP A 175 8.61 -30.07 -14.10
N GLN A 176 9.09 -31.03 -14.90
CA GLN A 176 9.26 -30.83 -16.35
C GLN A 176 7.92 -30.51 -17.04
N TRP A 177 6.83 -31.16 -16.63
CA TRP A 177 5.49 -30.86 -17.12
C TRP A 177 5.03 -29.46 -16.70
N VAL A 178 5.26 -29.05 -15.45
CA VAL A 178 4.99 -27.68 -14.98
C VAL A 178 5.80 -26.65 -15.79
N LEU A 179 7.06 -26.93 -16.16
CA LEU A 179 7.84 -26.06 -17.03
C LEU A 179 7.17 -25.88 -18.41
N LYS A 180 6.67 -26.97 -19.01
CA LYS A 180 5.99 -26.96 -20.31
C LYS A 180 4.61 -26.30 -20.29
N HIS A 181 4.02 -26.10 -19.11
CA HIS A 181 2.70 -25.49 -18.95
C HIS A 181 2.75 -24.16 -18.18
N PRO A 182 3.18 -23.05 -18.82
CA PRO A 182 3.18 -21.71 -18.20
C PRO A 182 1.84 -21.21 -17.68
N ALA A 183 0.73 -21.76 -18.17
CA ALA A 183 -0.61 -21.47 -17.65
C ALA A 183 -0.82 -21.97 -16.22
N ILE A 184 0.00 -22.92 -15.74
CA ILE A 184 -0.07 -23.43 -14.38
C ILE A 184 0.62 -22.43 -13.42
N PRO A 185 -0.12 -21.87 -12.46
CA PRO A 185 0.43 -20.94 -11.50
C PRO A 185 1.28 -21.63 -10.44
N ILE A 186 2.22 -20.89 -9.86
CA ILE A 186 3.13 -21.39 -8.81
C ILE A 186 2.98 -20.57 -7.53
N ILE A 187 2.80 -21.24 -6.39
CA ILE A 187 2.73 -20.63 -5.07
C ILE A 187 4.09 -20.74 -4.36
N LEU A 188 4.68 -19.60 -4.01
CA LEU A 188 5.90 -19.51 -3.20
C LEU A 188 5.53 -19.40 -1.71
N VAL A 189 6.06 -20.33 -0.91
CA VAL A 189 5.81 -20.42 0.54
C VAL A 189 7.11 -20.53 1.33
N GLU A 190 7.08 -20.20 2.63
CA GLU A 190 8.23 -20.38 3.52
C GLU A 190 8.19 -21.75 4.21
N GLY A 191 9.03 -22.69 3.75
CA GLY A 191 9.22 -24.00 4.37
C GLY A 191 8.51 -25.17 3.67
N ALA A 192 9.15 -26.35 3.73
CA ALA A 192 8.75 -27.53 2.95
C ALA A 192 7.37 -28.08 3.30
N LYS A 193 6.99 -28.10 4.59
CA LYS A 193 5.66 -28.61 5.03
C LYS A 193 4.51 -27.81 4.42
N LYS A 194 4.68 -26.50 4.26
CA LYS A 194 3.70 -25.60 3.65
C LYS A 194 3.50 -25.92 2.17
N ALA A 195 4.60 -26.11 1.43
CA ALA A 195 4.51 -26.49 0.03
C ALA A 195 3.90 -27.88 -0.11
N ALA A 196 4.27 -28.81 0.76
CA ALA A 196 3.72 -30.16 0.76
C ALA A 196 2.21 -30.18 1.06
N CYS A 197 1.74 -29.36 2.00
CA CYS A 197 0.31 -29.18 2.28
C CYS A 197 -0.44 -28.68 1.04
N LEU A 198 0.08 -27.65 0.37
CA LEU A 198 -0.54 -27.11 -0.85
C LEU A 198 -0.54 -28.10 -2.02
N LEU A 199 0.57 -28.82 -2.23
CA LEU A 199 0.67 -29.90 -3.23
C LEU A 199 -0.34 -31.03 -2.94
N SER A 200 -0.55 -31.35 -1.67
CA SER A 200 -1.56 -32.34 -1.22
C SER A 200 -3.00 -31.89 -1.46
N ASN A 201 -3.20 -30.60 -1.76
CA ASN A 201 -4.49 -30.01 -2.10
C ASN A 201 -4.57 -29.61 -3.59
N GLY A 202 -3.65 -30.11 -4.42
CA GLY A 202 -3.65 -29.91 -5.87
C GLY A 202 -3.12 -28.56 -6.36
N TYR A 203 -2.46 -27.78 -5.50
CA TYR A 203 -1.79 -26.53 -5.92
C TYR A 203 -0.30 -26.76 -6.17
N VAL A 204 0.25 -26.17 -7.22
CA VAL A 204 1.71 -26.22 -7.45
C VAL A 204 2.40 -25.22 -6.52
N ALA A 205 3.23 -25.74 -5.60
CA ALA A 205 3.92 -24.91 -4.61
C ALA A 205 5.43 -25.22 -4.56
N ILE A 206 6.24 -24.17 -4.48
CA ILE A 206 7.69 -24.23 -4.26
C ILE A 206 7.98 -23.65 -2.88
N ALA A 207 8.71 -24.39 -2.05
CA ALA A 207 9.14 -23.88 -0.74
C ALA A 207 10.50 -23.18 -0.82
N LEU A 208 10.57 -22.04 -0.15
CA LEU A 208 11.81 -21.32 0.13
C LEU A 208 12.23 -21.60 1.59
N PRO A 209 13.53 -21.81 1.88
CA PRO A 209 14.01 -22.01 3.26
C PRO A 209 13.92 -20.75 4.13
N GLY A 210 13.60 -19.61 3.53
CA GLY A 210 13.35 -18.34 4.22
C GLY A 210 12.83 -17.31 3.23
N ILE A 211 12.10 -16.31 3.73
CA ILE A 211 11.39 -15.32 2.90
C ILE A 211 12.27 -14.60 1.85
N PHE A 212 13.56 -14.35 2.14
CA PHE A 212 14.48 -13.68 1.22
C PHE A 212 15.21 -14.64 0.26
N ASN A 213 15.02 -15.95 0.39
CA ASN A 213 15.78 -16.96 -0.34
C ASN A 213 15.25 -17.22 -1.76
N GLY A 214 14.27 -16.45 -2.25
CA GLY A 214 13.85 -16.44 -3.66
C GLY A 214 14.76 -15.61 -4.57
N ARG A 215 15.72 -14.87 -4.01
CA ARG A 215 16.65 -14.02 -4.76
C ARG A 215 18.10 -14.15 -4.27
N ARG A 216 19.04 -13.74 -5.12
CA ARG A 216 20.45 -13.48 -4.80
C ARG A 216 20.70 -11.99 -4.76
N VAL A 217 21.64 -11.58 -3.91
CA VAL A 217 22.03 -10.19 -3.73
C VAL A 217 23.55 -10.12 -3.83
N LEU A 218 24.05 -9.33 -4.76
CA LEU A 218 25.48 -9.04 -4.90
C LEU A 218 25.79 -7.73 -4.18
N ARG A 219 26.84 -7.78 -3.37
CA ARG A 219 27.33 -6.65 -2.56
C ARG A 219 28.73 -6.30 -2.99
N ASP A 220 29.07 -5.02 -2.92
CA ASP A 220 30.44 -4.54 -3.05
C ASP A 220 31.21 -4.75 -1.74
N GLU A 221 32.49 -4.38 -1.74
CA GLU A 221 33.38 -4.49 -0.57
C GLU A 221 32.90 -3.67 0.64
N ALA A 222 32.16 -2.59 0.39
CA ALA A 222 31.53 -1.76 1.42
C ALA A 222 30.19 -2.34 1.92
N GLY A 223 29.75 -3.49 1.40
CA GLY A 223 28.51 -4.16 1.76
C GLY A 223 27.26 -3.57 1.09
N LYS A 224 27.41 -2.61 0.18
CA LYS A 224 26.31 -1.98 -0.56
C LYS A 224 25.85 -2.91 -1.67
N ILE A 225 24.54 -3.04 -1.81
CA ILE A 225 23.92 -3.85 -2.85
C ILE A 225 24.07 -3.13 -4.19
N TRP A 226 24.65 -3.80 -5.19
CA TRP A 226 24.77 -3.28 -6.55
C TRP A 226 23.98 -4.08 -7.59
N ALA A 227 23.64 -5.35 -7.30
CA ALA A 227 22.77 -6.16 -8.15
C ALA A 227 21.94 -7.17 -7.36
N GLU A 228 20.79 -7.54 -7.91
CA GLU A 228 19.87 -8.55 -7.38
C GLU A 228 19.34 -9.39 -8.54
N SER A 229 19.15 -10.70 -8.33
CA SER A 229 18.58 -11.60 -9.34
C SER A 229 17.74 -12.69 -8.68
N LEU A 230 16.84 -13.34 -9.44
CA LEU A 230 16.18 -14.56 -8.96
C LEU A 230 17.23 -15.64 -8.70
N ILE A 231 16.94 -16.56 -7.79
CA ILE A 231 17.74 -17.79 -7.71
C ILE A 231 17.61 -18.57 -9.04
N PRO A 232 18.66 -19.26 -9.50
CA PRO A 232 18.64 -19.96 -10.79
C PRO A 232 17.45 -20.90 -10.95
N GLU A 233 17.04 -21.56 -9.87
CA GLU A 233 15.94 -22.51 -9.87
C GLU A 233 14.58 -21.85 -10.14
N LEU A 234 14.33 -20.65 -9.58
CA LEU A 234 13.11 -19.91 -9.84
C LEU A 234 13.13 -19.25 -11.22
N ALA A 235 14.31 -18.83 -11.69
CA ALA A 235 14.48 -18.22 -13.00
C ALA A 235 14.01 -19.14 -14.15
N LEU A 236 14.16 -20.47 -13.99
CA LEU A 236 13.65 -21.45 -14.97
C LEU A 236 12.13 -21.38 -15.17
N PHE A 237 11.38 -21.02 -14.13
CA PHE A 237 9.92 -20.92 -14.18
C PHE A 237 9.44 -19.50 -14.50
N ALA A 238 10.32 -18.50 -14.42
CA ALA A 238 9.99 -17.09 -14.63
C ALA A 238 9.90 -16.78 -16.13
N VAL A 239 8.82 -17.25 -16.76
CA VAL A 239 8.51 -17.03 -18.19
C VAL A 239 7.34 -16.04 -18.33
N PRO A 240 7.26 -15.30 -19.45
CA PRO A 240 6.18 -14.34 -19.66
C PRO A 240 4.79 -14.93 -19.43
N SER A 241 3.91 -14.15 -18.80
CA SER A 241 2.52 -14.50 -18.48
C SER A 241 2.33 -15.66 -17.49
N ARG A 242 3.38 -16.32 -16.99
CA ARG A 242 3.22 -17.26 -15.88
C ARG A 242 2.84 -16.51 -14.60
N ARG A 243 1.85 -17.03 -13.88
CA ARG A 243 1.40 -16.45 -12.62
C ARG A 243 2.12 -17.04 -11.42
N PHE A 244 2.62 -16.18 -10.54
CA PHE A 244 3.19 -16.52 -9.25
C PHE A 244 2.34 -15.95 -8.11
N TYR A 245 2.19 -16.73 -7.06
CA TYR A 245 1.56 -16.32 -5.81
C TYR A 245 2.60 -16.32 -4.69
N PHE A 246 2.61 -15.30 -3.85
CA PHE A 246 3.26 -15.37 -2.54
C PHE A 246 2.23 -15.76 -1.48
N CYS A 247 2.55 -16.75 -0.65
CA CYS A 247 1.75 -17.12 0.52
C CYS A 247 2.69 -17.37 1.71
N PHE A 248 3.23 -16.27 2.26
CA PHE A 248 4.12 -16.31 3.42
C PHE A 248 3.34 -16.25 4.74
N ASP A 249 4.02 -16.60 5.83
CA ASP A 249 3.41 -16.71 7.15
C ASP A 249 2.76 -15.40 7.61
N HIS A 250 1.61 -15.53 8.26
CA HIS A 250 0.99 -14.45 9.01
C HIS A 250 1.82 -14.16 10.27
N ASP A 251 2.27 -12.92 10.44
CA ASP A 251 3.01 -12.46 11.61
C ASP A 251 2.37 -11.21 12.22
N ARG A 252 2.52 -11.05 13.54
CA ARG A 252 1.99 -9.91 14.29
C ARG A 252 3.06 -8.89 14.65
N LYS A 253 4.34 -9.26 14.56
CA LYS A 253 5.45 -8.38 14.94
C LYS A 253 5.73 -7.38 13.82
N PRO A 254 5.67 -6.06 14.08
CA PRO A 254 5.83 -5.04 13.04
C PRO A 254 7.12 -5.18 12.21
N GLN A 255 8.24 -5.52 12.86
CA GLN A 255 9.51 -5.73 12.16
C GLN A 255 9.49 -6.97 11.26
N THR A 256 8.82 -8.05 11.67
CA THR A 256 8.67 -9.24 10.83
C THR A 256 7.78 -8.95 9.63
N ILE A 257 6.64 -8.29 9.84
CA ILE A 257 5.73 -7.86 8.76
C ILE A 257 6.49 -7.00 7.74
N LYS A 258 7.28 -6.03 8.19
CA LYS A 258 8.13 -5.21 7.30
C LYS A 258 9.10 -6.06 6.48
N ASN A 259 9.76 -7.04 7.11
CA ASN A 259 10.71 -7.93 6.41
C ASN A 259 10.01 -8.85 5.41
N VAL A 260 8.86 -9.44 5.77
CA VAL A 260 8.01 -10.25 4.88
C VAL A 260 7.57 -9.42 3.68
N ASN A 261 7.06 -8.20 3.94
CA ASN A 261 6.58 -7.34 2.88
C ASN A 261 7.71 -6.94 1.93
N LEU A 262 8.89 -6.63 2.47
CA LEU A 262 10.08 -6.33 1.67
C LEU A 262 10.53 -7.53 0.83
N ALA A 263 10.48 -8.75 1.39
CA ALA A 263 10.88 -9.97 0.69
C ALA A 263 9.95 -10.29 -0.50
N ILE A 264 8.63 -10.18 -0.29
CA ILE A 264 7.61 -10.31 -1.34
C ILE A 264 7.86 -9.26 -2.42
N LEU A 265 8.01 -7.99 -2.05
CA LEU A 265 8.22 -6.90 -3.01
C LEU A 265 9.48 -7.09 -3.85
N LYS A 266 10.60 -7.46 -3.21
CA LYS A 266 11.90 -7.62 -3.89
C LYS A 266 11.90 -8.79 -4.86
N THR A 267 11.38 -9.94 -4.42
CA THR A 267 11.32 -11.14 -5.27
C THR A 267 10.24 -10.99 -6.35
N GLY A 268 9.07 -10.44 -6.00
CA GLY A 268 7.97 -10.17 -6.93
C GLY A 268 8.38 -9.22 -8.06
N LYS A 269 9.09 -8.12 -7.77
CA LYS A 269 9.59 -7.23 -8.83
C LYS A 269 10.54 -7.93 -9.80
N LEU A 270 11.38 -8.85 -9.33
CA LEU A 270 12.26 -9.63 -10.21
C LEU A 270 11.46 -10.60 -11.10
N LEU A 271 10.35 -11.15 -10.61
CA LEU A 271 9.43 -11.97 -11.42
C LEU A 271 8.68 -11.13 -12.45
N GLU A 272 8.13 -9.97 -12.06
CA GLU A 272 7.48 -9.02 -12.98
C GLU A 272 8.43 -8.56 -14.09
N GLN A 273 9.71 -8.37 -13.79
CA GLN A 273 10.75 -8.04 -14.80
C GLN A 273 10.95 -9.14 -15.85
N GLN A 274 10.61 -10.40 -15.53
CA GLN A 274 10.59 -11.52 -16.48
C GLN A 274 9.23 -11.64 -17.20
N GLY A 275 8.33 -10.68 -17.03
CA GLY A 275 6.99 -10.69 -17.61
C GLY A 275 5.98 -11.59 -16.89
N CYS A 276 6.29 -12.08 -15.68
CA CYS A 276 5.36 -12.87 -14.88
C CYS A 276 4.25 -12.02 -14.27
N GLU A 277 3.08 -12.61 -14.05
CA GLU A 277 2.02 -12.03 -13.22
C GLU A 277 2.27 -12.38 -11.76
N VAL A 278 2.26 -11.41 -10.85
CA VAL A 278 2.51 -11.66 -9.42
C VAL A 278 1.31 -11.27 -8.58
N GLN A 279 0.86 -12.20 -7.75
CA GLN A 279 -0.22 -12.02 -6.79
C GLN A 279 0.23 -12.40 -5.37
N VAL A 280 -0.48 -11.92 -4.36
CA VAL A 280 -0.17 -12.18 -2.95
C VAL A 280 -1.42 -12.67 -2.24
N ILE A 281 -1.32 -13.86 -1.65
CA ILE A 281 -2.32 -14.47 -0.78
C ILE A 281 -1.99 -14.07 0.65
N CYS A 282 -2.89 -13.33 1.29
CA CYS A 282 -2.74 -12.92 2.69
C CYS A 282 -3.53 -13.86 3.59
N LEU A 283 -2.84 -14.55 4.49
CA LEU A 283 -3.50 -15.33 5.54
C LEU A 283 -4.15 -14.38 6.56
N PRO A 284 -5.43 -14.56 6.93
CA PRO A 284 -6.14 -13.65 7.83
C PRO A 284 -5.73 -13.81 9.30
N GLY A 285 -5.03 -14.90 9.64
CA GLY A 285 -4.82 -15.33 11.01
C GLY A 285 -6.09 -15.92 11.65
N PRO A 286 -5.99 -16.45 12.88
CA PRO A 286 -4.82 -16.43 13.76
C PRO A 286 -3.72 -17.42 13.38
N GLU A 287 -4.00 -18.39 12.51
CA GLU A 287 -3.03 -19.38 12.04
C GLU A 287 -1.84 -18.72 11.36
N LYS A 288 -0.65 -19.24 11.66
CA LYS A 288 0.59 -18.64 11.19
C LYS A 288 0.93 -19.11 9.77
N GLY A 289 1.01 -20.42 9.58
CA GLY A 289 1.33 -21.03 8.29
C GLY A 289 0.08 -21.37 7.49
N VAL A 290 0.24 -21.48 6.16
CA VAL A 290 -0.84 -21.96 5.28
C VAL A 290 -1.20 -23.42 5.56
N ASP A 291 -0.24 -24.23 6.02
CA ASP A 291 -0.47 -25.60 6.49
C ASP A 291 -1.40 -25.63 7.71
N ASP A 292 -1.12 -24.78 8.71
CA ASP A 292 -1.98 -24.64 9.88
C ASP A 292 -3.39 -24.16 9.48
N PHE A 293 -3.48 -23.17 8.57
CA PHE A 293 -4.74 -22.61 8.08
C PHE A 293 -5.59 -23.61 7.32
N VAL A 294 -4.99 -24.40 6.41
CA VAL A 294 -5.73 -25.42 5.65
C VAL A 294 -6.23 -26.54 6.58
N VAL A 295 -5.44 -26.91 7.59
CA VAL A 295 -5.85 -27.92 8.58
C VAL A 295 -7.00 -27.42 9.46
N SER A 296 -7.00 -26.14 9.85
CA SER A 296 -8.03 -25.59 10.74
C SER A 296 -9.30 -25.12 10.01
N GLN A 297 -9.16 -24.46 8.86
CA GLN A 297 -10.27 -23.82 8.12
C GLN A 297 -10.69 -24.61 6.87
N GLY A 298 -9.89 -25.59 6.42
CA GLY A 298 -10.18 -26.43 5.26
C GLY A 298 -9.69 -25.86 3.93
N ALA A 299 -9.66 -26.74 2.91
CA ALA A 299 -9.16 -26.41 1.57
C ALA A 299 -10.05 -25.42 0.81
N GLU A 300 -11.36 -25.39 1.07
CA GLU A 300 -12.31 -24.45 0.47
C GLU A 300 -12.08 -23.01 0.95
N ALA A 301 -11.77 -22.84 2.24
CA ALA A 301 -11.39 -21.54 2.79
C ALA A 301 -10.09 -21.02 2.13
N PHE A 302 -9.11 -21.89 1.92
CA PHE A 302 -7.90 -21.51 1.18
C PHE A 302 -8.18 -21.21 -0.30
N GLN A 303 -9.06 -21.96 -0.97
CA GLN A 303 -9.48 -21.66 -2.35
C GLN A 303 -10.11 -20.27 -2.45
N THR A 304 -10.85 -19.83 -1.43
CA THR A 304 -11.41 -18.47 -1.36
C THR A 304 -10.27 -17.45 -1.32
N LEU A 305 -9.29 -17.60 -0.42
CA LEU A 305 -8.11 -16.72 -0.34
C LEU A 305 -7.30 -16.71 -1.64
N TYR A 306 -7.15 -17.87 -2.28
CA TYR A 306 -6.46 -18.03 -3.56
C TYR A 306 -7.17 -17.24 -4.67
N SER A 307 -8.50 -17.30 -4.72
CA SER A 307 -9.31 -16.55 -5.70
C SER A 307 -9.32 -15.03 -5.46
N GLN A 308 -9.11 -14.60 -4.21
CA GLN A 308 -9.07 -13.21 -3.78
C GLN A 308 -7.64 -12.63 -3.74
N ALA A 309 -6.65 -13.37 -4.23
CA ALA A 309 -5.26 -12.94 -4.18
C ALA A 309 -5.09 -11.60 -4.93
N ALA A 310 -4.46 -10.64 -4.27
CA ALA A 310 -4.27 -9.31 -4.81
C ALA A 310 -3.04 -9.27 -5.73
N ALA A 311 -3.13 -8.56 -6.86
CA ALA A 311 -1.96 -8.21 -7.67
C ALA A 311 -0.90 -7.52 -6.80
N LEU A 312 0.39 -7.73 -7.09
CA LEU A 312 1.49 -7.23 -6.28
C LEU A 312 1.42 -5.72 -6.05
N SER A 313 1.06 -4.95 -7.08
CA SER A 313 0.88 -3.50 -7.01
C SER A 313 -0.25 -3.09 -6.05
N HIS A 314 -1.43 -3.71 -6.16
CA HIS A 314 -2.56 -3.48 -5.27
C HIS A 314 -2.21 -3.87 -3.83
N TRP A 315 -1.65 -5.06 -3.63
CA TRP A 315 -1.23 -5.53 -2.32
C TRP A 315 -0.21 -4.57 -1.69
N GLN A 316 0.81 -4.12 -2.45
CA GLN A 316 1.82 -3.19 -1.97
C GLN A 316 1.18 -1.88 -1.50
N TRP A 317 0.25 -1.35 -2.28
CA TRP A 317 -0.47 -0.11 -1.95
C TRP A 317 -1.26 -0.27 -0.64
N VAL A 318 -2.01 -1.36 -0.48
CA VAL A 318 -2.76 -1.64 0.77
C VAL A 318 -1.85 -1.76 1.97
N GLN A 319 -0.71 -2.45 1.84
CA GLN A 319 0.27 -2.56 2.93
C GLN A 319 0.83 -1.19 3.33
N GLN A 320 1.04 -0.29 2.36
CA GLN A 320 1.48 1.07 2.64
C GLN A 320 0.41 1.86 3.39
N GLN A 321 -0.85 1.83 2.95
CA GLN A 321 -1.94 2.55 3.62
C GLN A 321 -2.12 2.12 5.08
N ARG A 322 -2.07 0.80 5.36
CA ARG A 322 -2.16 0.28 6.73
C ARG A 322 -1.06 0.80 7.66
N GLN A 323 0.08 1.23 7.10
CA GLN A 323 1.20 1.76 7.86
C GLN A 323 1.22 3.30 7.88
N GLN A 324 0.28 3.97 7.19
CA GLN A 324 0.25 5.42 7.14
C GLN A 324 -0.26 6.03 8.44
N LEU A 325 -1.24 5.42 9.12
CA LEU A 325 -1.81 5.95 10.36
C LEU A 325 -1.76 4.90 11.48
N THR A 326 -0.75 4.98 12.34
CA THR A 326 -0.52 4.04 13.45
C THR A 326 -0.88 4.60 14.83
N TYR A 327 -1.33 5.86 14.89
CA TYR A 327 -1.92 6.45 16.09
C TYR A 327 -3.10 5.61 16.57
N SER A 328 -3.16 5.33 17.87
CA SER A 328 -4.32 4.66 18.47
C SER A 328 -5.52 5.61 18.44
N PRO A 329 -6.66 5.22 17.83
CA PRO A 329 -7.84 6.07 17.82
C PRO A 329 -8.40 6.26 19.23
N SER A 330 -8.72 7.51 19.59
CA SER A 330 -9.47 7.85 20.80
C SER A 330 -10.94 7.44 20.67
N LEU A 331 -11.48 7.48 19.45
CA LEU A 331 -12.84 7.05 19.15
C LEU A 331 -12.86 6.32 17.81
N VAL A 332 -13.43 5.11 17.82
CA VAL A 332 -13.63 4.31 16.62
C VAL A 332 -15.11 4.30 16.26
N LEU A 333 -15.43 4.62 15.02
CA LEU A 333 -16.79 4.74 14.51
C LEU A 333 -16.98 3.85 13.27
N ASN A 334 -18.23 3.57 12.95
CA ASN A 334 -18.64 2.98 11.68
C ASN A 334 -19.96 3.63 11.24
N ALA A 335 -19.90 4.91 10.89
CA ALA A 335 -21.07 5.73 10.60
C ALA A 335 -21.05 6.27 9.16
N PRO A 336 -22.18 6.17 8.42
CA PRO A 336 -22.32 6.73 7.08
C PRO A 336 -22.31 8.26 7.07
N ASP A 337 -22.85 8.91 8.10
CA ASP A 337 -22.84 10.37 8.27
C ASP A 337 -22.42 10.71 9.70
N LEU A 338 -21.24 11.33 9.83
CA LEU A 338 -20.68 11.74 11.11
C LEU A 338 -21.45 12.89 11.76
N SER A 339 -22.27 13.65 11.02
CA SER A 339 -23.07 14.75 11.59
C SER A 339 -24.22 14.29 12.49
N GLN A 340 -24.52 12.98 12.48
CA GLN A 340 -25.50 12.38 13.38
C GLN A 340 -24.90 12.08 14.76
N LEU A 341 -23.58 12.26 14.93
CA LEU A 341 -22.94 12.08 16.23
C LEU A 341 -23.45 13.16 17.17
N GLN A 342 -24.27 12.74 18.13
CA GLN A 342 -24.55 13.54 19.30
C GLN A 342 -23.35 13.40 20.24
N PHE A 343 -22.46 14.41 20.24
CA PHE A 343 -21.53 14.53 21.36
C PHE A 343 -22.39 14.76 22.60
N PRO A 344 -22.35 13.88 23.61
CA PRO A 344 -23.09 14.14 24.85
C PRO A 344 -22.67 15.51 25.37
N ALA A 345 -23.59 16.27 25.94
CA ALA A 345 -23.22 17.43 26.74
C ALA A 345 -22.25 16.96 27.83
N LEU A 346 -20.96 17.23 27.59
CA LEU A 346 -19.85 16.81 28.41
C LEU A 346 -19.89 17.63 29.69
N THR A 347 -20.61 17.17 30.71
CA THR A 347 -20.48 17.72 32.06
C THR A 347 -19.04 17.50 32.53
N PRO A 348 -18.34 18.54 33.02
CA PRO A 348 -16.98 18.43 33.50
C PRO A 348 -16.96 17.57 34.77
N SER A 349 -16.55 16.32 34.62
CA SER A 349 -15.90 15.57 35.69
C SER A 349 -14.57 15.08 35.13
N ASP A 350 -13.48 15.44 35.81
CA ASP A 350 -12.09 15.57 35.33
C ASP A 350 -11.38 14.27 34.88
N ALA A 351 -12.13 13.23 34.49
CA ALA A 351 -11.58 11.94 34.07
C ALA A 351 -12.38 11.22 32.96
N SER A 352 -13.18 11.93 32.16
CA SER A 352 -13.95 11.32 31.04
C SER A 352 -13.35 11.63 29.66
N PRO A 353 -13.44 10.71 28.65
CA PRO A 353 -12.94 10.89 27.27
C PRO A 353 -13.43 12.18 26.58
N ALA A 354 -14.57 12.66 27.05
CA ALA A 354 -15.16 13.96 26.82
C ALA A 354 -14.17 15.15 26.85
N HIS A 355 -13.40 15.29 27.93
CA HIS A 355 -12.57 16.47 28.16
C HIS A 355 -11.40 16.55 27.16
N GLN A 356 -11.03 15.42 26.56
CA GLN A 356 -9.97 15.33 25.55
C GLN A 356 -10.41 15.87 24.18
N LEU A 357 -11.71 15.83 23.84
CA LEU A 357 -12.23 16.35 22.56
C LEU A 357 -12.34 17.89 22.51
N ASN A 358 -12.24 18.55 23.67
CA ASN A 358 -12.48 19.98 23.81
C ASN A 358 -11.22 20.85 23.71
N ALA A 359 -10.02 20.30 23.82
CA ALA A 359 -8.75 21.03 23.70
C ALA A 359 -7.68 20.20 22.97
N GLY A 360 -6.60 20.85 22.54
CA GLY A 360 -5.51 20.17 21.82
C GLY A 360 -5.85 19.87 20.36
N ILE A 361 -5.31 18.77 19.81
CA ILE A 361 -5.53 18.37 18.41
C ILE A 361 -6.64 17.32 18.34
N LEU A 362 -7.73 17.66 17.67
CA LEU A 362 -8.81 16.75 17.28
C LEU A 362 -8.65 16.39 15.80
N ALA A 363 -8.29 15.15 15.52
CA ALA A 363 -8.08 14.66 14.16
C ALA A 363 -9.21 13.70 13.75
N ILE A 364 -9.82 13.95 12.60
CA ILE A 364 -10.92 13.15 12.05
C ILE A 364 -10.43 12.43 10.79
N CYS A 365 -10.22 11.12 10.90
CA CYS A 365 -9.92 10.24 9.77
C CYS A 365 -11.21 9.53 9.33
N SER A 366 -11.72 9.88 8.14
CA SER A 366 -12.98 9.31 7.65
C SER A 366 -13.09 9.44 6.13
N SER A 367 -13.74 8.46 5.49
CA SER A 367 -13.94 8.37 4.04
C SER A 367 -14.57 9.62 3.42
N LYS A 368 -14.47 9.78 2.10
CA LYS A 368 -15.11 10.89 1.37
C LYS A 368 -16.64 10.74 1.48
N GLY A 369 -17.36 11.86 1.61
CA GLY A 369 -18.83 11.85 1.65
C GLY A 369 -19.48 11.49 2.99
N THR A 370 -18.71 11.29 4.06
CA THR A 370 -19.23 10.85 5.38
C THR A 370 -19.60 11.98 6.34
N GLY A 371 -19.78 13.21 5.84
CA GLY A 371 -20.20 14.34 6.69
C GLY A 371 -19.10 14.95 7.58
N LYS A 372 -17.80 14.73 7.32
CA LYS A 372 -16.69 15.34 8.08
C LYS A 372 -16.84 16.85 8.29
N THR A 373 -17.09 17.58 7.20
CA THR A 373 -17.27 19.04 7.24
C THR A 373 -18.46 19.46 8.11
N LYS A 374 -19.57 18.69 8.05
CA LYS A 374 -20.77 18.95 8.87
C LYS A 374 -20.45 18.76 10.35
N LEU A 375 -19.69 17.70 10.69
CA LEU A 375 -19.22 17.46 12.05
C LEU A 375 -18.34 18.62 12.54
N MET A 376 -17.38 19.09 11.73
CA MET A 376 -16.54 20.24 12.07
C MET A 376 -17.38 21.50 12.32
N ALA A 377 -18.40 21.75 11.50
CA ALA A 377 -19.31 22.89 11.68
C ALA A 377 -20.07 22.81 13.02
N GLN A 378 -20.56 21.63 13.40
CA GLN A 378 -21.20 21.39 14.70
C GLN A 378 -20.23 21.63 15.86
N LEU A 379 -18.98 21.16 15.75
CA LEU A 379 -17.97 21.31 16.80
C LEU A 379 -17.63 22.78 17.10
N VAL A 380 -17.67 23.65 16.09
CA VAL A 380 -17.30 25.08 16.23
C VAL A 380 -18.50 26.03 16.23
N ALA A 381 -19.72 25.50 16.32
CA ALA A 381 -20.94 26.29 16.27
C ALA A 381 -20.99 27.35 17.38
N ASP A 382 -20.67 26.95 18.62
CA ASP A 382 -20.73 27.81 19.81
C ASP A 382 -19.43 28.61 20.07
N SER A 383 -18.40 28.42 19.25
CA SER A 383 -17.08 29.02 19.47
C SER A 383 -17.05 30.51 19.12
N ARG A 384 -16.56 31.37 20.02
CA ARG A 384 -16.52 32.82 19.72
C ARG A 384 -15.46 33.20 18.68
N LYS A 385 -14.36 32.45 18.64
CA LYS A 385 -13.23 32.68 17.72
C LYS A 385 -12.98 31.41 16.92
N VAL A 386 -13.08 31.52 15.60
CA VAL A 386 -12.87 30.39 14.68
C VAL A 386 -12.03 30.87 13.49
N LEU A 387 -10.99 30.12 13.16
CA LEU A 387 -10.18 30.36 11.98
C LEU A 387 -10.18 29.12 11.10
N LEU A 388 -10.78 29.20 9.92
CA LEU A 388 -10.77 28.14 8.92
C LEU A 388 -9.63 28.37 7.91
N LEU A 389 -8.69 27.42 7.83
CA LEU A 389 -7.61 27.41 6.84
C LEU A 389 -7.93 26.44 5.70
N THR A 390 -7.74 26.90 4.48
CA THR A 390 -7.96 26.13 3.25
C THR A 390 -6.83 26.37 2.24
N HIS A 391 -6.85 25.65 1.12
CA HIS A 391 -5.87 25.80 0.04
C HIS A 391 -6.45 26.41 -1.25
N ARG A 392 -7.77 26.59 -1.35
CA ARG A 392 -8.47 27.13 -2.55
C ARG A 392 -9.60 28.08 -2.17
N ARG A 393 -9.73 29.19 -2.90
CA ARG A 393 -10.72 30.25 -2.60
C ARG A 393 -12.17 29.79 -2.74
N CYS A 394 -12.56 29.20 -3.87
CA CYS A 394 -13.94 28.80 -4.11
C CYS A 394 -14.42 27.74 -3.09
N LEU A 395 -13.58 26.74 -2.80
CA LEU A 395 -13.83 25.77 -1.74
C LEU A 395 -13.96 26.45 -0.38
N GLY A 396 -12.95 27.24 0.00
CA GLY A 396 -12.90 27.86 1.31
C GLY A 396 -14.09 28.78 1.58
N ARG A 397 -14.60 29.47 0.55
CA ARG A 397 -15.81 30.30 0.67
C ARG A 397 -17.05 29.44 0.94
N SER A 398 -17.25 28.35 0.21
CA SER A 398 -18.35 27.41 0.45
C SER A 398 -18.28 26.74 1.84
N LEU A 399 -17.07 26.39 2.30
CA LEU A 399 -16.86 25.86 3.65
C LEU A 399 -17.14 26.91 4.73
N ALA A 400 -16.67 28.14 4.54
CA ALA A 400 -16.92 29.25 5.44
C ALA A 400 -18.42 29.53 5.58
N GLU A 401 -19.16 29.59 4.47
CA GLU A 401 -20.63 29.75 4.47
C GLU A 401 -21.30 28.61 5.27
N ARG A 402 -20.94 27.34 5.02
CA ARG A 402 -21.50 26.17 5.74
C ARG A 402 -21.19 26.16 7.25
N MET A 403 -20.10 26.80 7.67
CA MET A 403 -19.68 26.90 9.08
C MET A 403 -20.12 28.22 9.75
N GLY A 404 -20.84 29.09 9.04
CA GLY A 404 -21.22 30.42 9.54
C GLY A 404 -20.01 31.32 9.82
N LEU A 405 -19.03 31.32 8.92
CA LEU A 405 -17.80 32.11 8.98
C LEU A 405 -17.79 33.16 7.87
N THR A 406 -17.23 34.33 8.17
CA THR A 406 -17.02 35.37 7.16
C THR A 406 -15.77 35.04 6.34
N TRP A 407 -15.89 35.00 5.02
CA TRP A 407 -14.72 34.84 4.16
C TRP A 407 -13.84 36.09 4.20
N LYS A 408 -12.52 35.95 4.33
CA LYS A 408 -11.59 37.06 4.60
C LYS A 408 -11.67 38.22 3.59
N SER A 409 -11.96 37.96 2.31
CA SER A 409 -12.07 39.04 1.31
C SER A 409 -13.41 39.78 1.35
N ASP A 410 -14.37 39.26 2.11
CA ASP A 410 -15.71 39.81 2.25
C ASP A 410 -15.85 40.56 3.60
N ALA A 411 -14.81 40.49 4.45
CA ALA A 411 -14.71 41.21 5.71
C ALA A 411 -13.92 42.51 5.54
N ASP A 412 -14.37 43.56 6.22
CA ASP A 412 -13.62 44.82 6.33
C ASP A 412 -12.65 44.78 7.52
N LYS A 413 -11.69 45.70 7.53
CA LYS A 413 -10.73 45.83 8.63
C LYS A 413 -10.60 47.29 9.08
N ALA A 414 -10.95 47.57 10.34
CA ALA A 414 -10.82 48.89 10.94
C ALA A 414 -10.15 48.77 12.31
N ASN A 415 -9.20 49.67 12.61
CA ASN A 415 -8.44 49.68 13.88
C ASN A 415 -7.84 48.30 14.24
N GLY A 416 -7.40 47.55 13.22
CA GLY A 416 -6.84 46.21 13.38
C GLY A 416 -7.88 45.09 13.58
N GLN A 417 -9.15 45.41 13.81
CA GLN A 417 -10.23 44.45 14.01
C GLN A 417 -10.96 44.15 12.69
N TRP A 418 -11.43 42.92 12.56
CA TRP A 418 -12.23 42.49 11.41
C TRP A 418 -13.69 42.82 11.64
N ILE A 419 -14.38 43.30 10.61
CA ILE A 419 -15.80 43.65 10.62
C ILE A 419 -16.51 42.71 9.66
N ASP A 420 -17.66 42.18 10.05
CA ASP A 420 -18.42 41.28 9.19
C ASP A 420 -18.90 41.96 7.88
N ALA A 421 -19.21 41.14 6.88
CA ALA A 421 -19.65 41.61 5.55
C ALA A 421 -20.94 42.44 5.56
N GLN A 422 -21.66 42.46 6.69
CA GLN A 422 -22.94 43.15 6.86
C GLN A 422 -22.78 44.43 7.69
N GLY A 423 -21.56 44.77 8.12
CA GLY A 423 -21.25 45.92 8.97
C GLY A 423 -21.85 45.84 10.38
N LYS A 424 -22.29 44.65 10.84
CA LYS A 424 -23.05 44.48 12.09
C LYS A 424 -22.17 44.39 13.34
N GLY A 425 -20.85 44.31 13.19
CA GLY A 425 -19.92 44.34 14.31
C GLY A 425 -18.58 43.69 13.98
N THR A 426 -17.76 43.57 15.02
CA THR A 426 -16.44 42.92 14.91
C THR A 426 -16.60 41.41 14.87
N THR A 427 -15.84 40.73 14.00
CA THR A 427 -15.87 39.28 13.84
C THR A 427 -14.50 38.67 14.08
N GLN A 428 -14.47 37.50 14.71
CA GLN A 428 -13.28 36.65 14.84
C GLN A 428 -13.58 35.23 14.35
N ARG A 429 -14.58 35.12 13.47
CA ARG A 429 -15.03 33.89 12.81
C ARG A 429 -14.73 34.02 11.32
N LEU A 430 -13.51 33.67 10.91
CA LEU A 430 -12.99 33.92 9.57
C LEU A 430 -12.57 32.65 8.83
N GLY A 431 -12.77 32.64 7.51
CA GLY A 431 -12.19 31.66 6.60
C GLY A 431 -11.19 32.30 5.62
N LEU A 432 -10.07 31.63 5.34
CA LEU A 432 -9.08 32.10 4.37
C LEU A 432 -8.28 30.96 3.73
N CYS A 433 -7.58 31.28 2.64
CA CYS A 433 -6.52 30.43 2.11
C CYS A 433 -5.20 30.68 2.83
N VAL A 434 -4.38 29.63 3.00
CA VAL A 434 -3.06 29.71 3.62
C VAL A 434 -2.11 30.69 2.91
N ASP A 435 -2.30 30.99 1.63
CA ASP A 435 -1.56 32.03 0.90
C ASP A 435 -1.66 33.43 1.52
N SER A 436 -2.75 33.67 2.26
CA SER A 436 -3.12 34.95 2.87
C SER A 436 -2.88 34.97 4.39
N LEU A 437 -2.20 33.96 4.94
CA LEU A 437 -2.04 33.79 6.38
C LEU A 437 -1.36 35.00 7.05
N LEU A 438 -0.45 35.69 6.35
CA LEU A 438 0.22 36.90 6.86
C LEU A 438 -0.72 38.06 7.20
N SER A 439 -1.95 38.07 6.68
CA SER A 439 -2.96 39.10 7.00
C SER A 439 -3.59 38.93 8.40
N ILE A 440 -3.43 37.76 9.01
CA ILE A 440 -4.04 37.37 10.28
C ILE A 440 -3.07 37.62 11.42
N ASP A 441 -3.38 38.50 12.37
CA ASP A 441 -2.61 38.66 13.61
C ASP A 441 -3.00 37.56 14.62
N PRO A 442 -2.10 36.61 14.95
CA PRO A 442 -2.43 35.50 15.86
C PRO A 442 -2.88 35.95 17.24
N ASN A 443 -2.44 37.13 17.72
CA ASN A 443 -2.83 37.64 19.04
C ASN A 443 -4.34 37.88 19.14
N GLN A 444 -5.01 38.20 18.03
CA GLN A 444 -6.47 38.37 18.00
C GLN A 444 -7.20 37.04 18.15
N PHE A 445 -6.54 35.94 17.74
CA PHE A 445 -7.09 34.59 17.69
C PHE A 445 -6.59 33.70 18.84
N VAL A 446 -6.01 34.27 19.90
CA VAL A 446 -5.71 33.52 21.13
C VAL A 446 -6.99 32.87 21.67
N GLY A 447 -6.92 31.57 21.94
CA GLY A 447 -8.02 30.73 22.39
C GLY A 447 -9.02 30.35 21.29
N CYS A 448 -8.67 30.49 19.99
CA CYS A 448 -9.58 30.12 18.90
C CYS A 448 -9.69 28.60 18.68
N ASP A 449 -10.73 28.21 17.97
CA ASP A 449 -10.75 26.94 17.23
C ASP A 449 -10.10 27.15 15.85
N LEU A 450 -8.99 26.49 15.62
CA LEU A 450 -8.32 26.45 14.31
C LEU A 450 -8.82 25.22 13.55
N VAL A 451 -9.45 25.44 12.40
CA VAL A 451 -10.12 24.41 11.60
C VAL A 451 -9.36 24.22 10.28
N ILE A 452 -8.99 22.99 9.94
CA ILE A 452 -8.34 22.65 8.67
C ILE A 452 -9.02 21.40 8.08
N ASP A 453 -9.89 21.61 7.10
CA ASP A 453 -10.46 20.52 6.28
C ASP A 453 -9.47 20.17 5.15
N GLU A 454 -9.40 18.89 4.77
CA GLU A 454 -8.40 18.35 3.83
C GLU A 454 -6.96 18.74 4.23
N VAL A 455 -6.60 18.51 5.50
CA VAL A 455 -5.34 18.99 6.09
C VAL A 455 -4.10 18.54 5.31
N CYS A 456 -4.10 17.34 4.72
CA CYS A 456 -2.98 16.86 3.91
C CYS A 456 -2.80 17.72 2.66
N GLN A 457 -3.89 18.12 1.99
CA GLN A 457 -3.83 19.02 0.83
C GLN A 457 -3.44 20.45 1.24
N VAL A 458 -3.94 20.96 2.37
CA VAL A 458 -3.58 22.29 2.88
C VAL A 458 -2.09 22.39 3.20
N LEU A 459 -1.54 21.40 3.89
CA LEU A 459 -0.11 21.36 4.21
C LEU A 459 0.77 21.13 2.97
N THR A 460 0.32 20.26 2.05
CA THR A 460 1.00 20.08 0.76
C THR A 460 1.08 21.39 0.00
N HIS A 461 -0.03 22.12 -0.13
CA HIS A 461 -0.05 23.42 -0.80
C HIS A 461 0.87 24.44 -0.11
N LEU A 462 0.83 24.53 1.22
CA LEU A 462 1.68 25.45 1.98
C LEU A 462 3.18 25.18 1.78
N LEU A 463 3.57 23.91 1.76
CA LEU A 463 4.98 23.49 1.69
C LEU A 463 5.53 23.43 0.25
N THR A 464 4.68 23.18 -0.75
CA THR A 464 5.13 22.87 -2.12
C THR A 464 4.71 23.89 -3.17
N SER A 465 3.62 24.64 -2.98
CA SER A 465 3.06 25.48 -4.05
C SER A 465 3.92 26.70 -4.40
N ASN A 466 3.87 27.10 -5.66
CA ASN A 466 4.52 28.31 -6.15
C ASN A 466 3.91 29.59 -5.58
N THR A 467 2.61 29.60 -5.28
CA THR A 467 1.93 30.78 -4.72
C THR A 467 2.35 31.06 -3.28
N CYS A 468 2.62 30.03 -2.48
CA CYS A 468 3.24 30.16 -1.15
C CYS A 468 4.73 30.51 -1.23
N ARG A 469 5.44 30.10 -2.31
CA ARG A 469 6.85 30.45 -2.55
C ARG A 469 7.05 31.90 -3.00
N LYS A 470 6.05 32.49 -3.67
CA LYS A 470 6.13 33.81 -4.31
C LYS A 470 6.74 34.86 -3.37
N ASP A 471 7.70 35.63 -3.88
CA ASP A 471 8.40 36.69 -3.14
C ASP A 471 9.09 36.20 -1.85
N GLY A 472 9.43 34.91 -1.77
CA GLY A 472 10.12 34.33 -0.63
C GLY A 472 9.28 34.23 0.65
N LYS A 473 7.95 34.41 0.58
CA LYS A 473 7.09 34.55 1.78
C LYS A 473 6.84 33.26 2.56
N ARG A 474 7.19 32.07 2.03
CA ARG A 474 6.88 30.76 2.64
C ARG A 474 7.36 30.64 4.09
N PRO A 475 8.61 30.99 4.47
CA PRO A 475 9.05 30.90 5.86
C PRO A 475 8.18 31.74 6.81
N ALA A 476 7.73 32.92 6.38
CA ALA A 476 6.84 33.76 7.18
C ALA A 476 5.44 33.14 7.31
N LEU A 477 4.92 32.48 6.26
CA LEU A 477 3.67 31.72 6.34
C LEU A 477 3.79 30.56 7.32
N LEU A 478 4.89 29.80 7.27
CA LEU A 478 5.15 28.70 8.18
C LEU A 478 5.26 29.17 9.64
N ALA A 479 5.97 30.28 9.89
CA ALA A 479 6.06 30.90 11.21
C ALA A 479 4.68 31.36 11.72
N ARG A 480 3.85 31.92 10.83
CA ARG A 480 2.48 32.34 11.17
C ARG A 480 1.58 31.16 11.52
N LEU A 481 1.66 30.06 10.77
CA LEU A 481 0.94 28.83 11.08
C LEU A 481 1.40 28.27 12.44
N HIS A 482 2.72 28.19 12.67
CA HIS A 482 3.26 27.73 13.94
C HIS A 482 2.73 28.56 15.11
N TRP A 483 2.73 29.89 15.01
CA TRP A 483 2.16 30.75 16.05
C TRP A 483 0.66 30.49 16.26
N LEU A 484 -0.14 30.40 15.19
CA LEU A 484 -1.56 30.07 15.28
C LEU A 484 -1.82 28.73 15.98
N MET A 485 -1.04 27.70 15.65
CA MET A 485 -1.13 26.39 16.30
C MET A 485 -0.92 26.47 17.81
N ARG A 486 0.02 27.34 18.26
CA ARG A 486 0.36 27.55 19.68
C ARG A 486 -0.72 28.31 20.46
N VAL A 487 -1.39 29.27 19.82
CA VAL A 487 -2.39 30.12 20.52
C VAL A 487 -3.81 29.59 20.42
N ALA A 488 -4.08 28.64 19.53
CA ALA A 488 -5.39 28.01 19.39
C ALA A 488 -5.73 27.19 20.65
N HIS A 489 -6.97 27.28 21.13
CA HIS A 489 -7.46 26.40 22.19
C HIS A 489 -7.56 24.95 21.67
N ARG A 490 -8.15 24.78 20.49
CA ARG A 490 -8.35 23.49 19.83
C ARG A 490 -8.00 23.60 18.34
N VAL A 491 -7.37 22.56 17.81
CA VAL A 491 -7.04 22.40 16.39
C VAL A 491 -7.84 21.23 15.85
N VAL A 492 -8.83 21.50 15.01
CA VAL A 492 -9.70 20.50 14.40
C VAL A 492 -9.24 20.26 12.97
N VAL A 493 -8.73 19.05 12.70
CA VAL A 493 -8.26 18.65 11.36
C VAL A 493 -9.06 17.46 10.85
N ALA A 494 -9.31 17.42 9.56
CA ALA A 494 -10.05 16.33 8.92
C ALA A 494 -9.41 15.94 7.59
N ASP A 495 -9.26 14.64 7.34
CA ASP A 495 -8.80 14.11 6.05
C ASP A 495 -9.20 12.63 5.90
N ALA A 496 -9.32 12.14 4.67
CA ALA A 496 -9.42 10.70 4.41
C ALA A 496 -8.03 10.03 4.37
N ASP A 497 -6.99 10.81 4.04
CA ASP A 497 -5.61 10.34 3.82
C ASP A 497 -4.67 10.73 4.97
N LEU A 498 -5.26 10.93 6.15
CA LEU A 498 -4.52 11.32 7.34
C LEU A 498 -3.45 10.28 7.68
N ASN A 499 -2.24 10.74 7.97
CA ASN A 499 -1.08 9.88 8.25
C ASN A 499 -0.22 10.39 9.42
N ASP A 500 0.67 9.54 9.90
CA ASP A 500 1.56 9.75 11.04
C ASP A 500 2.45 10.99 10.85
N SER A 501 3.02 11.19 9.65
CA SER A 501 3.85 12.36 9.35
C SER A 501 3.07 13.66 9.51
N THR A 502 1.82 13.69 9.05
CA THR A 502 0.92 14.85 9.18
C THR A 502 0.60 15.13 10.65
N LEU A 503 0.20 14.10 11.40
CA LEU A 503 -0.15 14.25 12.81
C LEU A 503 1.06 14.64 13.68
N LYS A 504 2.20 14.00 13.45
CA LYS A 504 3.46 14.32 14.13
C LYS A 504 3.89 15.76 13.85
N TYR A 505 3.76 16.22 12.62
CA TYR A 505 4.04 17.62 12.27
C TYR A 505 3.14 18.60 13.05
N LEU A 506 1.83 18.35 13.08
CA LEU A 506 0.89 19.18 13.82
C LEU A 506 1.20 19.19 15.33
N GLN A 507 1.51 18.03 15.91
CA GLN A 507 1.94 17.90 17.30
C GLN A 507 3.22 18.70 17.58
N GLN A 508 4.22 18.62 16.71
CA GLN A 508 5.47 19.36 16.86
C GLN A 508 5.27 20.88 16.82
N LEU A 509 4.39 21.38 15.93
CA LEU A 509 4.03 22.80 15.90
C LEU A 509 3.27 23.24 17.15
N ARG A 510 2.37 22.40 17.66
CA ARG A 510 1.62 22.67 18.89
C ARG A 510 2.52 22.67 20.13
N GLY A 511 3.52 21.78 20.14
CA GLY A 511 4.56 21.59 21.15
C GLY A 511 4.07 21.47 22.58
N GLU A 512 2.90 20.86 22.75
CA GLU A 512 2.44 20.24 23.99
C GLU A 512 2.53 18.72 23.79
N ALA A 513 2.78 17.98 24.88
CA ALA A 513 2.75 16.51 24.87
C ALA A 513 1.31 15.94 24.77
N ASP A 514 0.29 16.81 24.72
CA ASP A 514 -1.11 16.43 24.62
C ASP A 514 -1.35 15.60 23.36
N GLY A 515 -1.88 14.39 23.58
CA GLY A 515 -2.11 13.39 22.54
C GLY A 515 -3.03 13.91 21.44
N VAL A 516 -2.77 13.48 20.20
CA VAL A 516 -3.76 13.64 19.13
C VAL A 516 -4.99 12.82 19.49
N ASN A 517 -6.14 13.48 19.59
CA ASN A 517 -7.42 12.82 19.72
C ASN A 517 -7.91 12.40 18.34
N LEU A 518 -7.67 11.14 18.00
CA LEU A 518 -8.01 10.60 16.69
C LEU A 518 -9.40 9.96 16.73
N ILE A 519 -10.33 10.54 15.97
CA ILE A 519 -11.58 9.89 15.58
C ILE A 519 -11.30 9.14 14.27
N TYR A 520 -11.46 7.82 14.29
CA TYR A 520 -11.30 6.97 13.12
C TYR A 520 -12.64 6.34 12.74
N ASN A 521 -13.14 6.62 11.53
CA ASN A 521 -14.37 6.04 11.01
C ASN A 521 -14.07 4.92 10.00
N HIS A 522 -14.40 3.68 10.34
CA HIS A 522 -14.22 2.50 9.47
C HIS A 522 -15.23 2.43 8.32
N TYR A 523 -16.24 3.30 8.29
CA TYR A 523 -17.28 3.24 7.26
C TYR A 523 -16.69 3.41 5.86
N GLN A 524 -16.91 2.41 5.04
CA GLN A 524 -16.64 2.45 3.61
C GLN A 524 -17.95 2.74 2.87
N PRO A 525 -18.04 3.87 2.14
CA PRO A 525 -19.20 4.16 1.30
C PRO A 525 -19.44 3.07 0.25
N GLN A 526 -20.68 2.96 -0.22
CA GLN A 526 -20.98 2.14 -1.39
C GLN A 526 -20.17 2.65 -2.58
N GLY A 527 -19.38 1.76 -3.19
CA GLY A 527 -18.60 2.07 -4.37
C GLY A 527 -19.45 2.22 -5.63
N TYR A 528 -18.79 2.58 -6.72
CA TYR A 528 -19.35 2.67 -8.06
C TYR A 528 -18.60 1.75 -9.02
N PRO A 529 -19.25 1.18 -10.06
CA PRO A 529 -18.57 0.29 -10.98
C PRO A 529 -17.55 1.06 -11.84
N VAL A 530 -16.32 0.55 -11.91
CA VAL A 530 -15.23 1.12 -12.71
C VAL A 530 -14.85 0.21 -13.88
N GLN A 531 -14.90 0.76 -15.09
CA GLN A 531 -14.20 0.22 -16.26
C GLN A 531 -12.83 0.91 -16.37
N PHE A 532 -11.76 0.23 -15.98
CA PHE A 532 -10.40 0.76 -16.04
C PHE A 532 -9.70 0.32 -17.34
N LEU A 533 -9.37 1.27 -18.22
CA LEU A 533 -8.80 0.99 -19.54
C LEU A 533 -7.27 0.90 -19.49
N HIS A 534 -6.74 -0.31 -19.71
CA HIS A 534 -5.30 -0.59 -19.76
C HIS A 534 -4.70 -0.35 -21.16
N CYS A 535 -4.89 0.86 -21.70
CA CYS A 535 -4.36 1.26 -23.01
C CYS A 535 -3.07 2.10 -22.87
N PRO A 536 -2.14 2.04 -23.85
CA PRO A 536 -0.90 2.81 -23.80
C PRO A 536 -1.13 4.33 -23.90
N ASN A 537 -2.22 4.74 -24.55
CA ASN A 537 -2.62 6.14 -24.73
C ASN A 537 -4.14 6.29 -24.55
N ASP A 538 -4.61 7.52 -24.62
CA ASP A 538 -6.00 7.96 -24.39
C ASP A 538 -6.93 7.77 -25.60
N SER A 539 -6.48 7.20 -26.71
CA SER A 539 -7.30 7.09 -27.93
C SER A 539 -8.57 6.28 -27.70
N ALA A 540 -8.46 5.15 -27.00
CA ALA A 540 -9.60 4.26 -26.74
C ALA A 540 -10.66 4.92 -25.83
N ILE A 541 -10.23 5.60 -24.77
CA ILE A 541 -11.17 6.30 -23.87
C ILE A 541 -11.80 7.50 -24.57
N THR A 542 -11.05 8.22 -25.41
CA THR A 542 -11.55 9.37 -26.17
C THR A 542 -12.59 8.94 -27.19
N ALA A 543 -12.36 7.84 -27.91
CA ALA A 543 -13.35 7.28 -28.84
C ALA A 543 -14.65 6.90 -28.10
N GLN A 544 -14.53 6.13 -27.01
CA GLN A 544 -15.69 5.71 -26.22
C GLN A 544 -16.45 6.90 -25.61
N LEU A 545 -15.74 7.95 -25.15
CA LEU A 545 -16.33 9.18 -24.64
C LEU A 545 -17.18 9.90 -25.70
N LEU A 546 -16.63 10.07 -26.91
CA LEU A 546 -17.33 10.77 -28.00
C LEU A 546 -18.53 9.96 -28.50
N GLU A 547 -18.40 8.63 -28.59
CA GLU A 547 -19.51 7.73 -28.93
C GLU A 547 -20.66 7.83 -27.93
N ASP A 548 -20.34 7.83 -26.62
CA ASP A 548 -21.33 7.96 -25.55
C ASP A 548 -22.08 9.31 -25.61
N ILE A 549 -21.37 10.41 -25.89
CA ILE A 549 -21.98 11.74 -26.04
C ILE A 549 -22.87 11.80 -27.30
N GLN A 550 -22.42 11.22 -28.41
CA GLN A 550 -23.20 11.13 -29.65
C GLN A 550 -24.47 10.30 -29.46
N ALA A 551 -24.40 9.22 -28.68
CA ALA A 551 -25.54 8.40 -28.30
C ALA A 551 -26.52 9.10 -27.34
N GLY A 552 -26.25 10.35 -26.94
CA GLY A 552 -27.16 11.15 -26.11
C GLY A 552 -26.99 10.97 -24.61
N LYS A 553 -25.93 10.30 -24.15
CA LYS A 553 -25.64 10.19 -22.71
C LYS A 553 -25.21 11.54 -22.15
N THR A 554 -25.65 11.82 -20.92
CA THR A 554 -25.20 12.93 -20.10
C THR A 554 -23.88 12.54 -19.42
N VAL A 555 -22.84 13.35 -19.61
CA VAL A 555 -21.47 12.99 -19.25
C VAL A 555 -20.84 14.02 -18.33
N LEU A 556 -20.15 13.53 -17.30
CA LEU A 556 -19.18 14.34 -16.55
C LEU A 556 -17.76 13.84 -16.84
N LEU A 557 -16.93 14.70 -17.42
CA LEU A 557 -15.52 14.45 -17.69
C LEU A 557 -14.64 15.12 -16.62
N GLN A 558 -13.87 14.31 -15.88
CA GLN A 558 -12.76 14.76 -15.05
C GLN A 558 -11.44 14.54 -15.80
N THR A 559 -10.63 15.58 -15.93
CA THR A 559 -9.29 15.46 -16.53
C THR A 559 -8.28 16.39 -15.89
N ASP A 560 -7.03 15.97 -15.78
CA ASP A 560 -5.94 16.80 -15.25
C ASP A 560 -5.16 17.56 -16.35
N SER A 561 -5.66 17.53 -17.58
CA SER A 561 -5.10 18.21 -18.74
C SER A 561 -6.08 19.26 -19.29
N LYS A 562 -5.66 20.52 -19.27
CA LYS A 562 -6.41 21.62 -19.89
C LYS A 562 -6.51 21.43 -21.40
N ASP A 563 -5.41 21.05 -22.05
CA ASP A 563 -5.38 20.86 -23.50
C ASP A 563 -6.35 19.76 -23.94
N TYR A 564 -6.46 18.69 -23.15
CA TYR A 564 -7.43 17.63 -23.39
C TYR A 564 -8.87 18.14 -23.19
N ALA A 565 -9.14 18.88 -22.12
CA ALA A 565 -10.44 19.51 -21.89
C ALA A 565 -10.85 20.44 -23.05
N ASP A 566 -9.90 21.22 -23.57
CA ASP A 566 -10.10 22.12 -24.70
C ASP A 566 -10.35 21.35 -26.00
N ALA A 567 -9.59 20.28 -26.25
CA ALA A 567 -9.77 19.42 -27.41
C ALA A 567 -11.13 18.73 -27.42
N ILE A 568 -11.53 18.13 -26.29
CA ILE A 568 -12.86 17.50 -26.16
C ILE A 568 -13.94 18.55 -26.39
N ALA A 569 -13.88 19.69 -25.71
CA ALA A 569 -14.86 20.76 -25.89
C ALA A 569 -14.96 21.21 -27.35
N ALA A 570 -13.85 21.28 -28.10
CA ALA A 570 -13.86 21.64 -29.52
C ALA A 570 -14.48 20.54 -30.42
N MET A 571 -14.35 19.26 -30.05
CA MET A 571 -14.91 18.13 -30.78
C MET A 571 -16.41 17.91 -30.52
N LEU A 572 -16.97 18.47 -29.45
CA LEU A 572 -18.39 18.30 -29.13
C LEU A 572 -19.29 19.03 -30.15
N PRO A 573 -20.37 18.39 -30.61
CA PRO A 573 -21.33 19.01 -31.52
C PRO A 573 -21.94 20.31 -30.97
N PRO A 574 -22.24 21.32 -31.80
CA PRO A 574 -22.76 22.62 -31.36
C PRO A 574 -24.08 22.54 -30.56
N GLU A 575 -24.90 21.53 -30.83
CA GLU A 575 -26.18 21.29 -30.16
C GLU A 575 -26.05 20.74 -28.73
N LYS A 576 -24.87 20.25 -28.34
CA LYS A 576 -24.63 19.72 -26.99
C LYS A 576 -24.35 20.87 -26.03
N ARG A 577 -25.24 21.04 -25.05
CA ARG A 577 -25.07 22.03 -23.97
C ARG A 577 -23.89 21.60 -23.11
N ARG A 578 -22.87 22.43 -23.01
CA ARG A 578 -21.64 22.11 -22.29
C ARG A 578 -21.17 23.23 -21.40
N ILE A 579 -20.57 22.87 -20.28
CA ILE A 579 -19.81 23.79 -19.44
C ILE A 579 -18.42 23.23 -19.19
N LYS A 580 -17.42 24.11 -19.20
CA LYS A 580 -16.01 23.76 -19.02
C LYS A 580 -15.41 24.58 -17.89
N ILE A 581 -14.92 23.88 -16.86
CA ILE A 581 -14.33 24.47 -15.66
C ILE A 581 -12.84 24.11 -15.62
N THR A 582 -12.01 25.04 -16.08
CA THR A 582 -10.55 24.95 -16.08
C THR A 582 -9.93 26.10 -15.28
N SER A 583 -8.60 26.16 -15.23
CA SER A 583 -7.88 27.28 -14.60
C SER A 583 -8.28 28.63 -15.18
N ASP A 584 -8.62 28.68 -16.47
CA ASP A 584 -8.94 29.91 -17.19
C ASP A 584 -10.38 30.35 -16.97
N THR A 585 -11.31 29.39 -16.77
CA THR A 585 -12.73 29.70 -16.63
C THR A 585 -13.21 29.72 -15.19
N SER A 586 -12.46 29.14 -14.24
CA SER A 586 -12.86 29.01 -12.82
C SER A 586 -13.14 30.32 -12.09
N GLY A 587 -12.65 31.45 -12.61
CA GLY A 587 -12.92 32.78 -12.06
C GLY A 587 -14.09 33.52 -12.72
N ASN A 588 -14.65 32.99 -13.80
CA ASN A 588 -15.74 33.65 -14.54
C ASN A 588 -17.07 33.45 -13.82
N GLU A 589 -17.98 34.40 -13.97
CA GLU A 589 -19.28 34.43 -13.28
C GLU A 589 -20.09 33.15 -13.51
N GLU A 590 -20.18 32.68 -14.76
CA GLU A 590 -20.87 31.43 -15.12
C GLU A 590 -20.30 30.20 -14.39
N ALA A 591 -18.98 30.04 -14.33
CA ALA A 591 -18.35 28.89 -13.68
C ALA A 591 -18.47 28.96 -12.15
N VAL A 592 -18.35 30.16 -11.58
CA VAL A 592 -18.54 30.39 -10.14
C VAL A 592 -19.98 30.07 -9.75
N GLU A 593 -20.96 30.54 -10.52
CA GLU A 593 -22.38 30.31 -10.28
C GLU A 593 -22.75 28.85 -10.45
N PHE A 594 -22.25 28.19 -11.51
CA PHE A 594 -22.41 26.75 -11.70
C PHE A 594 -21.86 25.95 -10.52
N VAL A 595 -20.64 26.24 -10.05
CA VAL A 595 -20.05 25.49 -8.93
C VAL A 595 -20.83 25.74 -7.63
N ARG A 596 -21.33 26.96 -7.41
CA ARG A 596 -22.13 27.31 -6.23
C ARG A 596 -23.47 26.57 -6.20
N HIS A 597 -24.13 26.46 -7.35
CA HIS A 597 -25.45 25.87 -7.52
C HIS A 597 -25.42 24.56 -8.32
N ILE A 598 -24.35 23.76 -8.18
CA ILE A 598 -24.05 22.65 -9.10
C ILE A 598 -25.18 21.61 -9.20
N ASN A 599 -25.86 21.32 -8.09
CA ASN A 599 -26.95 20.34 -8.07
C ASN A 599 -28.23 20.85 -8.76
N GLU A 600 -28.41 22.18 -8.84
CA GLU A 600 -29.50 22.83 -9.55
C GLU A 600 -29.15 23.05 -11.03
N GLN A 601 -27.88 23.36 -11.32
CA GLN A 601 -27.41 23.76 -12.64
C GLN A 601 -26.98 22.59 -13.54
N ALA A 602 -26.42 21.51 -12.97
CA ALA A 602 -25.93 20.37 -13.74
C ALA A 602 -26.96 19.74 -14.70
N PRO A 603 -28.26 19.64 -14.35
CA PRO A 603 -29.30 19.16 -15.28
C PRO A 603 -29.45 19.95 -16.59
N HIS A 604 -28.94 21.19 -16.64
CA HIS A 604 -29.01 22.03 -17.84
C HIS A 604 -27.92 21.72 -18.88
N TYR A 605 -26.93 20.88 -18.54
CA TYR A 605 -25.79 20.56 -19.40
C TYR A 605 -25.77 19.09 -19.78
N ASP A 606 -25.53 18.80 -21.04
CA ASP A 606 -25.35 17.42 -21.53
C ASP A 606 -23.92 16.94 -21.20
N VAL A 607 -22.95 17.87 -21.19
CA VAL A 607 -21.54 17.57 -20.88
C VAL A 607 -20.95 18.59 -19.90
N VAL A 608 -20.44 18.10 -18.77
CA VAL A 608 -19.66 18.90 -17.82
C VAL A 608 -18.20 18.48 -17.89
N ILE A 609 -17.30 19.39 -18.26
CA ILE A 609 -15.86 19.14 -18.33
C ILE A 609 -15.19 19.89 -17.19
N ALA A 610 -14.46 19.15 -16.35
CA ALA A 610 -13.81 19.71 -15.18
C ALA A 610 -12.35 19.28 -15.10
N THR A 611 -11.49 20.25 -14.78
CA THR A 611 -10.11 19.98 -14.36
C THR A 611 -9.95 20.09 -12.84
N PRO A 612 -8.76 19.86 -12.25
CA PRO A 612 -8.55 20.07 -10.84
C PRO A 612 -8.92 21.49 -10.37
N SER A 613 -9.03 22.47 -11.28
CA SER A 613 -9.54 23.82 -10.99
C SER A 613 -10.97 23.83 -10.47
N MET A 614 -11.81 22.87 -10.86
CA MET A 614 -13.07 22.63 -10.16
C MET A 614 -12.74 22.15 -8.75
N ALA A 615 -13.19 22.92 -7.76
CA ALA A 615 -12.76 22.80 -6.37
C ALA A 615 -12.84 21.36 -5.80
N THR A 616 -11.87 20.98 -4.97
CA THR A 616 -12.04 19.87 -4.02
C THR A 616 -13.23 20.20 -3.09
N GLY A 617 -13.92 19.21 -2.53
CA GLY A 617 -15.07 19.44 -1.63
C GLY A 617 -16.45 19.74 -2.26
N VAL A 618 -16.58 19.81 -3.59
CA VAL A 618 -17.89 19.89 -4.28
C VAL A 618 -18.55 18.50 -4.31
N SER A 619 -19.81 18.41 -3.86
CA SER A 619 -20.63 17.18 -3.88
C SER A 619 -21.72 17.31 -4.95
N ILE A 620 -21.70 16.44 -5.95
CA ILE A 620 -22.70 16.35 -7.01
C ILE A 620 -23.62 15.18 -6.68
N GLU A 621 -24.83 15.51 -6.23
CA GLU A 621 -25.83 14.58 -5.69
C GLU A 621 -27.04 14.43 -6.63
N VAL A 622 -27.11 15.24 -7.68
CA VAL A 622 -28.16 15.16 -8.69
C VAL A 622 -28.08 13.88 -9.54
N ASP A 623 -29.23 13.26 -9.75
CA ASP A 623 -29.37 12.08 -10.63
C ASP A 623 -29.59 12.53 -12.07
N HIS A 624 -28.49 12.94 -12.72
CA HIS A 624 -28.50 13.47 -14.08
C HIS A 624 -27.52 12.77 -15.01
N PHE A 625 -26.31 12.48 -14.53
CA PHE A 625 -25.24 11.92 -15.34
C PHE A 625 -25.45 10.41 -15.55
N ALA A 626 -25.30 9.95 -16.80
CA ALA A 626 -25.32 8.52 -17.12
C ALA A 626 -23.97 7.85 -16.86
N VAL A 627 -22.86 8.59 -17.01
CA VAL A 627 -21.50 8.07 -16.89
C VAL A 627 -20.52 9.18 -16.50
N VAL A 628 -19.48 8.82 -15.74
CA VAL A 628 -18.34 9.70 -15.43
C VAL A 628 -17.10 9.19 -16.15
N TYR A 629 -16.40 10.07 -16.83
CA TYR A 629 -15.10 9.77 -17.44
C TYR A 629 -13.98 10.39 -16.61
N GLY A 630 -12.91 9.61 -16.39
CA GLY A 630 -11.66 10.08 -15.78
C GLY A 630 -10.49 9.90 -16.73
N VAL A 631 -9.89 10.99 -17.20
CA VAL A 631 -8.75 10.96 -18.13
C VAL A 631 -7.57 11.71 -17.50
N PHE A 632 -6.60 10.96 -16.97
CA PHE A 632 -5.49 11.49 -16.18
C PHE A 632 -4.13 11.29 -16.86
N PHE A 633 -3.49 12.39 -17.25
CA PHE A 633 -2.17 12.47 -17.89
C PHE A 633 -1.00 12.62 -16.91
N GLY A 634 -1.30 12.72 -15.61
CA GLY A 634 -0.35 12.65 -14.52
C GLY A 634 0.24 13.99 -14.09
N THR A 635 -0.58 15.03 -14.10
CA THR A 635 -0.28 16.29 -13.42
C THR A 635 -0.71 16.25 -11.94
N ILE A 636 -1.67 15.38 -11.60
CA ILE A 636 -2.14 15.13 -10.23
C ILE A 636 -1.85 13.70 -9.77
N PRO A 637 -1.68 13.46 -8.45
CA PRO A 637 -1.54 12.11 -7.90
C PRO A 637 -2.84 11.30 -7.95
N ASP A 638 -2.70 10.00 -7.73
CA ASP A 638 -3.80 9.04 -7.58
C ASP A 638 -4.83 9.52 -6.55
N ALA A 639 -4.35 10.21 -5.51
CA ALA A 639 -5.20 10.71 -4.45
C ALA A 639 -6.26 11.70 -4.92
N ASP A 640 -5.81 12.69 -5.68
CA ASP A 640 -6.65 13.76 -6.22
C ASP A 640 -7.51 13.24 -7.39
N ALA A 641 -6.97 12.33 -8.20
CA ALA A 641 -7.71 11.69 -9.29
C ALA A 641 -8.91 10.87 -8.77
N ALA A 642 -8.72 10.04 -7.75
CA ALA A 642 -9.81 9.31 -7.12
C ALA A 642 -10.81 10.25 -6.42
N GLN A 643 -10.33 11.34 -5.81
CA GLN A 643 -11.22 12.37 -5.25
C GLN A 643 -12.09 13.00 -6.35
N ALA A 644 -11.53 13.32 -7.51
CA ALA A 644 -12.24 13.89 -8.64
C ALA A 644 -13.37 12.97 -9.14
N LEU A 645 -13.11 11.67 -9.25
CA LEU A 645 -14.09 10.66 -9.65
C LEU A 645 -15.25 10.50 -8.64
N SER A 646 -14.92 10.64 -7.35
CA SER A 646 -15.89 10.49 -6.24
C SER A 646 -16.83 11.67 -6.03
N ARG A 647 -16.68 12.78 -6.79
CA ARG A 647 -17.50 13.99 -6.65
C ARG A 647 -18.96 13.74 -7.00
N VAL A 648 -19.21 12.93 -8.03
CA VAL A 648 -20.55 12.41 -8.33
C VAL A 648 -20.83 11.31 -7.32
N ARG A 649 -21.89 11.47 -6.52
CA ARG A 649 -22.23 10.54 -5.43
C ARG A 649 -23.06 9.36 -5.91
N ALA A 650 -23.78 9.51 -7.02
CA ALA A 650 -24.56 8.43 -7.60
C ALA A 650 -23.65 7.24 -7.99
N PRO A 651 -24.07 5.98 -7.74
CA PRO A 651 -23.30 4.77 -8.04
C PRO A 651 -23.35 4.38 -9.54
N ILE A 652 -23.20 5.36 -10.43
CA ILE A 652 -23.19 5.18 -11.89
C ILE A 652 -21.83 4.68 -12.41
N PRO A 653 -21.73 4.17 -13.64
CA PRO A 653 -20.45 3.73 -14.20
C PRO A 653 -19.39 4.84 -14.31
N ARG A 654 -18.14 4.47 -14.02
CA ARG A 654 -16.94 5.28 -14.27
C ARG A 654 -16.09 4.60 -15.34
N VAL A 655 -15.72 5.32 -16.39
CA VAL A 655 -14.73 4.87 -17.38
C VAL A 655 -13.44 5.65 -17.15
N VAL A 656 -12.36 4.94 -16.83
CA VAL A 656 -11.12 5.56 -16.36
C VAL A 656 -9.94 5.15 -17.22
N TRP A 657 -9.15 6.14 -17.64
CA TRP A 657 -7.82 5.96 -18.19
C TRP A 657 -6.83 6.84 -17.44
N CYS A 658 -5.64 6.28 -17.22
CA CYS A 658 -4.56 6.96 -16.54
C CYS A 658 -3.22 6.63 -17.19
N ALA A 659 -2.37 7.66 -17.35
CA ALA A 659 -0.99 7.48 -17.79
C ALA A 659 -0.23 6.52 -16.85
N ALA A 660 0.59 5.64 -17.43
CA ALA A 660 1.36 4.66 -16.66
C ALA A 660 2.27 5.35 -15.62
N GLN A 661 2.86 6.48 -16.01
CA GLN A 661 3.71 7.32 -15.18
C GLN A 661 3.21 8.76 -15.25
N GLY A 662 3.26 9.45 -14.11
CA GLY A 662 2.99 10.87 -14.04
C GLY A 662 4.19 11.73 -14.44
N LYS A 663 3.98 13.04 -14.45
CA LYS A 663 4.97 14.05 -14.86
C LYS A 663 5.34 14.99 -13.72
N ASN A 664 4.50 15.07 -12.69
CA ASN A 664 4.65 16.00 -11.57
C ASN A 664 5.60 15.49 -10.48
N PHE A 665 6.89 15.39 -10.83
CA PHE A 665 7.96 15.05 -9.87
C PHE A 665 8.55 16.29 -9.21
N SER A 666 9.17 16.12 -8.05
CA SER A 666 9.95 17.18 -7.42
C SER A 666 11.15 17.62 -8.27
N GLU A 667 11.36 18.94 -8.32
CA GLU A 667 12.52 19.58 -8.93
C GLU A 667 13.82 19.32 -8.14
N VAL A 668 13.71 18.87 -6.88
CA VAL A 668 14.86 18.59 -6.01
C VAL A 668 15.46 17.22 -6.30
N ASP A 669 14.64 16.18 -6.18
CA ASP A 669 15.03 14.78 -6.33
C ASP A 669 13.77 13.92 -6.61
N ARG A 670 13.89 12.89 -7.46
CA ARG A 670 12.79 11.97 -7.84
C ARG A 670 12.74 10.70 -6.98
N SER A 671 13.52 10.63 -5.92
CA SER A 671 13.56 9.51 -4.98
C SER A 671 12.24 9.34 -4.24
N GLU A 672 11.90 8.10 -3.93
CA GLU A 672 10.74 7.73 -3.10
C GLU A 672 11.09 7.68 -1.61
N TYR A 673 12.30 8.11 -1.24
CA TYR A 673 12.84 8.06 0.11
C TYR A 673 13.03 9.47 0.70
N PRO A 674 12.31 9.83 1.78
CA PRO A 674 12.36 11.16 2.38
C PRO A 674 13.78 11.62 2.76
N TRP A 675 14.59 10.73 3.36
CA TRP A 675 15.95 11.06 3.79
C TRP A 675 16.85 11.47 2.61
N GLN A 676 16.69 10.82 1.45
CA GLN A 676 17.47 11.13 0.25
C GLN A 676 17.03 12.48 -0.32
N ILE A 677 15.72 12.74 -0.41
CA ILE A 677 15.19 14.03 -0.87
C ILE A 677 15.69 15.17 0.03
N LYS A 678 15.66 14.98 1.35
CA LYS A 678 16.15 15.96 2.34
C LYS A 678 17.65 16.21 2.17
N ARG A 679 18.45 15.15 1.97
CA ARG A 679 19.89 15.26 1.69
C ARG A 679 20.16 16.04 0.40
N SER A 680 19.43 15.74 -0.67
CA SER A 680 19.56 16.44 -1.95
C SER A 680 19.17 17.92 -1.82
N LEU A 681 18.13 18.25 -1.04
CA LEU A 681 17.78 19.64 -0.73
C LEU A 681 18.90 20.35 0.03
N LYS A 682 19.46 19.69 1.06
CA LYS A 682 20.60 20.24 1.83
C LYS A 682 21.80 20.53 0.94
N THR A 683 22.17 19.59 0.07
CA THR A 683 23.28 19.78 -0.87
C THR A 683 23.03 20.97 -1.80
N LYS A 684 21.81 21.14 -2.32
CA LYS A 684 21.46 22.32 -3.13
C LYS A 684 21.56 23.61 -2.32
N PHE A 685 21.04 23.61 -1.09
CA PHE A 685 21.13 24.77 -0.19
C PHE A 685 22.59 25.16 0.10
N ASP A 686 23.44 24.18 0.46
CA ASP A 686 24.86 24.42 0.75
C ASP A 686 25.60 25.00 -0.48
N GLN A 687 25.26 24.51 -1.68
CA GLN A 687 25.81 25.02 -2.95
C GLN A 687 25.36 26.45 -3.24
N GLU A 688 24.06 26.74 -3.13
CA GLU A 688 23.51 28.08 -3.34
C GLU A 688 24.07 29.08 -2.33
N ALA A 689 24.15 28.69 -1.05
CA ALA A 689 24.76 29.49 0.00
C ALA A 689 26.23 29.81 -0.31
N ALA A 690 27.01 28.82 -0.73
CA ALA A 690 28.41 29.03 -1.13
C ALA A 690 28.56 29.99 -2.31
N LEU A 691 27.66 29.93 -3.30
CA LEU A 691 27.69 30.80 -4.49
C LEU A 691 27.37 32.27 -4.15
N ILE A 692 26.38 32.53 -3.31
CA ILE A 692 25.99 33.90 -2.95
C ILE A 692 26.91 34.52 -1.89
N ARG A 693 27.60 33.69 -1.09
CA ARG A 693 28.46 34.13 0.02
C ARG A 693 29.46 35.22 -0.39
N SER A 694 30.10 35.07 -1.55
CA SER A 694 31.10 36.01 -2.05
C SER A 694 30.53 37.38 -2.43
N SER A 695 29.22 37.46 -2.65
CA SER A 695 28.51 38.65 -3.09
C SER A 695 27.73 39.34 -1.96
N LEU A 696 27.73 38.79 -0.75
CA LEU A 696 27.02 39.34 0.41
C LEU A 696 27.90 40.30 1.20
N HIS A 697 27.28 41.35 1.73
CA HIS A 697 27.94 42.22 2.70
C HIS A 697 28.21 41.44 4.01
N PRO A 698 29.32 41.72 4.73
CA PRO A 698 29.73 40.92 5.90
C PRO A 698 28.69 40.78 7.02
N ASP A 699 27.74 41.71 7.14
CA ASP A 699 26.63 41.68 8.11
C ASP A 699 25.57 40.63 7.80
N LEU A 700 25.46 40.18 6.54
CA LEU A 700 24.54 39.12 6.11
C LEU A 700 25.14 37.72 6.20
N ILE A 701 26.46 37.61 6.34
CA ILE A 701 27.16 36.31 6.47
C ILE A 701 26.65 35.52 7.70
N PRO A 702 26.51 36.11 8.91
CA PRO A 702 25.96 35.39 10.06
C PRO A 702 24.52 34.91 9.86
N VAL A 703 23.73 35.63 9.04
CA VAL A 703 22.35 35.23 8.72
C VAL A 703 22.34 34.01 7.79
N LEU A 704 23.27 33.97 6.84
CA LEU A 704 23.46 32.82 5.96
C LEU A 704 24.03 31.60 6.70
N ASP A 705 24.92 31.85 7.67
CA ASP A 705 25.56 30.83 8.51
C ASP A 705 24.71 30.34 9.68
N ALA A 706 23.50 30.91 9.86
CA ALA A 706 22.57 30.45 10.86
C ALA A 706 22.27 28.96 10.64
N GLU A 707 22.59 28.13 11.64
CA GLU A 707 22.41 26.68 11.53
C GLU A 707 20.93 26.33 11.33
N VAL A 708 20.64 25.74 10.17
CA VAL A 708 19.35 25.09 9.93
C VAL A 708 19.43 23.68 10.51
N ASP A 709 18.56 23.36 11.47
CA ASP A 709 18.43 22.00 11.98
C ASP A 709 17.74 21.10 10.93
N TRP A 710 18.52 20.57 10.00
CA TRP A 710 18.02 19.66 8.96
C TRP A 710 17.42 18.37 9.50
N GLU A 711 17.73 17.97 10.74
CA GLU A 711 17.24 16.71 11.29
C GLU A 711 15.92 16.87 12.04
N GLN A 712 15.80 17.87 12.91
CA GLN A 712 14.62 18.03 13.75
C GLN A 712 13.61 19.05 13.21
N ASN A 713 13.92 19.79 12.15
CA ASN A 713 12.99 20.77 11.60
C ASN A 713 11.70 20.10 11.09
N PRO A 714 10.54 20.38 11.72
CA PRO A 714 9.28 19.71 11.41
C PRO A 714 8.81 20.00 9.98
N HIS A 715 9.06 21.22 9.48
CA HIS A 715 8.67 21.62 8.12
C HIS A 715 9.45 20.86 7.05
N LEU A 716 10.76 20.69 7.23
CA LEU A 716 11.61 19.96 6.28
C LEU A 716 11.29 18.47 6.27
N ASN A 717 11.03 17.89 7.45
CA ASN A 717 10.65 16.49 7.57
C ASN A 717 9.31 16.19 6.88
N LEU A 718 8.27 16.99 7.14
CA LEU A 718 6.98 16.81 6.46
C LEU A 718 7.09 17.08 4.95
N TRP A 719 7.84 18.11 4.53
CA TRP A 719 8.06 18.38 3.11
C TRP A 719 8.73 17.19 2.39
N ALA A 720 9.73 16.58 3.01
CA ALA A 720 10.42 15.42 2.45
C ALA A 720 9.49 14.20 2.33
N ASP A 721 8.63 13.97 3.32
CA ASP A 721 7.63 12.89 3.31
C ASP A 721 6.57 13.10 2.21
N ILE A 722 6.00 14.31 2.12
CA ILE A 722 5.04 14.68 1.07
C ILE A 722 5.67 14.49 -0.31
N THR A 723 6.91 14.96 -0.48
CA THR A 723 7.63 14.86 -1.75
C THR A 723 7.92 13.41 -2.15
N ALA A 724 8.34 12.59 -1.18
CA ALA A 724 8.61 11.17 -1.41
C ALA A 724 7.35 10.40 -1.83
N ASN A 725 6.22 10.70 -1.18
CA ASN A 725 4.93 10.09 -1.50
C ASN A 725 4.42 10.53 -2.88
N LEU A 726 4.57 11.82 -3.23
CA LEU A 726 4.27 12.31 -4.58
C LEU A 726 5.11 11.57 -5.63
N ASN A 727 6.43 11.50 -5.45
CA ASN A 727 7.32 10.80 -6.39
C ASN A 727 6.91 9.32 -6.56
N ARG A 728 6.57 8.63 -5.46
CA ARG A 728 6.08 7.25 -5.50
C ARG A 728 4.79 7.11 -6.30
N ALA A 729 3.82 7.99 -6.07
CA ALA A 729 2.58 8.03 -6.84
C ALA A 729 2.86 8.24 -8.33
N MET A 730 3.75 9.18 -8.66
CA MET A 730 4.07 9.51 -10.06
C MET A 730 4.81 8.40 -10.80
N TRP A 731 5.71 7.64 -10.16
CA TRP A 731 6.45 6.56 -10.84
C TRP A 731 5.55 5.46 -11.40
N ARG A 732 4.38 5.21 -10.79
CA ARG A 732 3.45 4.13 -11.15
C ARG A 732 2.00 4.58 -11.10
N LEU A 733 1.72 5.77 -11.62
CA LEU A 733 0.47 6.49 -11.40
C LEU A 733 -0.79 5.65 -11.72
N ARG A 734 -0.79 4.94 -12.85
CA ARG A 734 -1.90 4.06 -13.23
C ARG A 734 -2.18 2.98 -12.19
N ASP A 735 -1.14 2.26 -11.78
CA ASP A 735 -1.27 1.16 -10.82
C ASP A 735 -1.69 1.68 -9.44
N GLN A 736 -1.20 2.86 -9.04
CA GLN A 736 -1.55 3.51 -7.80
C GLN A 736 -3.03 3.93 -7.79
N LEU A 737 -3.52 4.55 -8.87
CA LEU A 737 -4.92 4.92 -9.01
C LEU A 737 -5.84 3.70 -9.01
N GLN A 738 -5.50 2.65 -9.77
CA GLN A 738 -6.27 1.41 -9.77
C GLN A 738 -6.31 0.76 -8.39
N ALA A 739 -5.17 0.66 -7.71
CA ALA A 739 -5.09 0.10 -6.37
C ALA A 739 -5.93 0.90 -5.37
N ARG A 740 -5.91 2.23 -5.46
CA ARG A 740 -6.70 3.13 -4.65
C ARG A 740 -8.20 2.97 -4.87
N LEU A 741 -8.64 2.93 -6.13
CA LEU A 741 -10.07 2.76 -6.46
C LEU A 741 -10.62 1.46 -5.87
N LEU A 742 -9.88 0.35 -6.03
CA LEU A 742 -10.22 -0.94 -5.43
C LEU A 742 -10.26 -0.89 -3.90
N TYR A 743 -9.30 -0.21 -3.26
CA TYR A 743 -9.28 -0.06 -1.81
C TYR A 743 -10.44 0.80 -1.28
N GLU A 744 -10.82 1.83 -2.04
CA GLU A 744 -12.00 2.66 -1.77
C GLU A 744 -13.33 1.93 -2.10
N GLY A 745 -13.27 0.68 -2.59
CA GLY A 745 -14.43 -0.18 -2.84
C GLY A 745 -15.08 -0.05 -4.21
N ASN A 746 -14.36 0.50 -5.20
CA ASN A 746 -14.87 0.79 -6.55
C ASN A 746 -14.37 -0.19 -7.63
#